data_AF-A0A4Q1BHQ3-F1
#
_entry.id   AF-A0A4Q1BHQ3-F1
#
_cell.length_a   1.000
_cell.length_b   1.000
_cell.length_c   1.000
_cell.angle_alpha   90.00
_cell.angle_beta   90.00
_cell.angle_gamma   90.00
#
_symmetry.space_group_name_H-M   'P 1'
#
loop_
_entity.id
_entity.type
_entity.pdbx_description
1 polymer ?
#
loop_
_entity_poly.entity_id
_entity_poly.type
_entity_poly.pdbx_seq_one_letter_code
_entity_poly.pdbx_strand_id
1 'polypeptide(L)'
;MEWSDSPIAKYSLFLYREVGWDTINPSGQPVLFIPGNAGHYKQARSIASSVIRQRMDHSGQLNHELQTLKGVDVFTADFNEELSAWHSQTLREQATFVVGAIHRILGEYDHLPFQHRPTQISLIGHSMGGIVARLALTMQDPKLVDVVITMSTPHLFPPAPLEYDMEAIYNLINSQQVNAVTPVLVSICGGVADTQIVSDACSLPPQYTSAGVGVTVFTTSMPGVWTPVEHQAMVWCHQVRWRIARTLLYMGNSTSRSEKLLVAQRWLVGDQSLPFTPHPISNSDVIHTFIVTSQNMTVTAQPKGFDWNDGSPVSNVEWCPTDSVCQPIPHRWEAIPFPADDSAPFPLPGEGCQPGDVAWVVTVGLPEIVGTLRLGTRSNVEVSRGPHLTTLGHIFQVTDMSPSIHRTIVPTSSMTSALLIHDLEITLSERCVGRHPLVRACMFDTQHGLTECRFYPISNRSMGLHSHLVSAPFVPISPPGHRWTLDMFEQAGCTTERFALTLNPYLSLSKIVIRYRMALFAWICGWTVAVVGKMIGSVNTSTKPSLFADIIESFARRPVISAIGILVVLVMLQTAAQRVPVVPFLLLGTTEVRFWLLVPLFASFTFALFCVATMILATIFSGLVVLRRGFEVDRDKKDTIESTSLASKVVPAAVIVTSVWIFIPKELAFVVLYLLHLVTSLRSASVDVQSPQAKFNHCVLLFMTLLLPFNGATLAVWARNMWAGNPFPSTHNVLPIIPIVMLVQARWTERKLTSIPMIWRCGRGMLNATAWACFLAGARWTSVVAVTRAPWSSSSSSRSPAISTTGSNDILSPQSSGQHIEHRIPDASCTESHIYLSLPGGHQTRFDNQYLLDHCRCSSCLHAQTKQRLRLLSDTSPETHVSAVKATRTGLHVEWAGQEHISFFPYHFLHRASYDPPLQPRDLQLQKRILWNSKIANDPPTVTYTSLMPDLSGEEVAERGVLECLAKVHDFGFCFVSGVPTTVHGTVALIRRIGNIKETHYGGFWDFTSDMSHGDLAYSSEALPAHTDTTYLNDPAGLQIFHLLSHENGRGGTTLLVDAFYTASILLALNPTAYSHLSQLRIPHHASGTPGVSLRPVISQPTFSHDERGQLAQVRWNNEDRGIIGDGWSAEDVRDWYKAARQFEQLSRSEDAEYWAQLTPGTVVGEFASSAWPESALTIAVIDNWRVMHGRSSFTGKRRMCGAYVSADDWRSRWRSLQSRFRPGQSDDIWDIGW
;
A
#
# COMPACT_ATOMS: atom_id res chain seq x y z
N MET A 1 11.34 20.15 19.80
CA MET A 1 12.20 21.08 20.57
C MET A 1 11.70 22.48 20.29
N GLU A 2 11.81 23.41 21.23
CA GLU A 2 11.43 24.80 20.96
C GLU A 2 12.49 25.50 20.09
N TRP A 3 12.01 26.18 19.04
CA TRP A 3 12.84 26.89 18.07
C TRP A 3 12.03 28.05 17.47
N SER A 4 11.95 29.15 18.22
CA SER A 4 11.29 30.39 17.79
C SER A 4 11.86 30.92 16.47
N ASP A 5 13.17 30.85 16.35
CA ASP A 5 13.95 31.50 15.29
C ASP A 5 14.14 30.55 14.09
N SER A 6 13.12 29.78 13.75
CA SER A 6 13.14 28.85 12.62
C SER A 6 13.05 29.62 11.29
N PRO A 7 13.89 29.32 10.28
CA PRO A 7 13.86 30.03 9.00
C PRO A 7 12.58 29.75 8.20
N ILE A 8 11.82 28.70 8.55
CA ILE A 8 10.52 28.35 7.97
C ILE A 8 9.58 27.96 9.13
N ALA A 9 8.87 28.94 9.69
CA ALA A 9 8.07 28.80 10.90
C ALA A 9 6.93 27.74 10.84
N LYS A 10 6.56 27.26 9.65
CA LYS A 10 5.59 26.16 9.47
C LYS A 10 6.15 24.77 9.77
N TYR A 11 7.47 24.60 9.87
CA TYR A 11 8.13 23.30 10.05
C TYR A 11 8.73 23.17 11.46
N SER A 12 8.76 21.95 11.98
CA SER A 12 9.19 21.66 13.37
C SER A 12 10.37 20.69 13.43
N LEU A 13 11.13 20.74 14.53
CA LEU A 13 12.31 19.91 14.74
C LEU A 13 12.20 19.12 16.04
N PHE A 14 12.31 17.80 15.94
CA PHE A 14 12.17 16.87 17.06
C PHE A 14 13.46 16.06 17.27
N LEU A 15 13.64 15.59 18.50
CA LEU A 15 14.70 14.67 18.92
C LEU A 15 14.02 13.40 19.44
N TYR A 16 14.41 12.23 18.93
CA TYR A 16 13.90 10.96 19.42
C TYR A 16 14.56 10.57 20.75
N ARG A 17 13.75 9.99 21.65
CA ARG A 17 14.20 9.40 22.91
C ARG A 17 13.46 8.10 23.17
N GLU A 18 14.18 7.01 23.41
CA GLU A 18 13.59 5.74 23.87
C GLU A 18 13.36 5.80 25.39
N VAL A 19 12.12 5.58 25.81
CA VAL A 19 11.67 5.80 27.20
C VAL A 19 12.38 4.83 28.14
N GLY A 20 13.03 5.38 29.17
CA GLY A 20 13.77 4.63 30.18
C GLY A 20 15.22 4.28 29.80
N TRP A 21 15.66 4.57 28.57
CA TRP A 21 17.01 4.26 28.07
C TRP A 21 17.83 5.51 27.74
N ASP A 22 17.25 6.52 27.09
CA ASP A 22 17.98 7.75 26.75
C ASP A 22 17.86 8.85 27.83
N THR A 23 18.91 9.62 28.02
CA THR A 23 18.87 10.90 28.74
C THR A 23 18.25 12.01 27.88
N ILE A 24 17.62 13.00 28.51
CA ILE A 24 17.00 14.15 27.80
C ILE A 24 18.04 14.84 26.88
N ASN A 25 19.17 15.27 27.46
CA ASN A 25 20.22 15.97 26.73
C ASN A 25 20.98 15.03 25.76
N PRO A 26 21.34 15.50 24.54
CA PRO A 26 22.07 14.70 23.55
C PRO A 26 23.58 14.62 23.85
N SER A 27 24.17 13.45 23.62
CA SER A 27 25.59 13.16 23.92
C SER A 27 26.26 12.19 22.94
N GLY A 28 25.53 11.71 21.94
CA GLY A 28 26.01 10.88 20.86
C GLY A 28 26.39 11.66 19.61
N GLN A 29 26.63 10.94 18.53
CA GLN A 29 26.78 11.50 17.19
C GLN A 29 25.40 11.95 16.67
N PRO A 30 25.20 13.23 16.27
CA PRO A 30 23.92 13.69 15.73
C PRO A 30 23.63 13.10 14.35
N VAL A 31 22.37 12.72 14.16
CA VAL A 31 21.80 12.27 12.89
C VAL A 31 20.47 12.98 12.67
N LEU A 32 20.24 13.55 11.48
CA LEU A 32 18.96 14.17 11.11
C LEU A 32 18.22 13.32 10.08
N PHE A 33 17.07 12.76 10.48
CA PHE A 33 16.12 12.14 9.57
C PHE A 33 15.25 13.19 8.85
N ILE A 34 15.11 13.03 7.54
CA ILE A 34 14.45 13.95 6.62
C ILE A 34 13.38 13.15 5.86
N PRO A 35 12.08 13.33 6.18
CA PRO A 35 11.01 12.52 5.60
C PRO A 35 10.74 12.86 4.13
N GLY A 36 10.07 11.92 3.44
CA GLY A 36 9.73 12.01 2.04
C GLY A 36 8.48 12.84 1.70
N ASN A 37 8.03 12.72 0.44
CA ASN A 37 6.76 13.26 -0.02
C ASN A 37 5.59 12.67 0.79
N ALA A 38 4.82 13.53 1.47
CA ALA A 38 3.80 13.10 2.44
C ALA A 38 4.32 12.15 3.55
N GLY A 39 5.62 12.26 3.89
CA GLY A 39 6.22 11.47 4.96
C GLY A 39 6.06 12.11 6.34
N HIS A 40 5.61 11.33 7.32
CA HIS A 40 5.50 11.75 8.72
C HIS A 40 6.83 11.57 9.45
N TYR A 41 7.31 12.60 10.16
CA TYR A 41 8.57 12.56 10.94
C TYR A 41 8.70 11.36 11.90
N LYS A 42 7.59 10.78 12.39
CA LYS A 42 7.58 9.59 13.24
C LYS A 42 8.18 8.34 12.57
N GLN A 43 8.42 8.35 11.26
CA GLN A 43 9.20 7.33 10.54
C GLN A 43 10.60 7.11 11.15
N ALA A 44 11.23 8.17 11.68
CA ALA A 44 12.55 8.10 12.31
C ALA A 44 12.64 7.09 13.49
N ARG A 45 11.51 6.86 14.19
CA ARG A 45 11.42 5.98 15.37
C ARG A 45 11.93 4.57 15.09
N SER A 46 11.64 4.04 13.89
CA SER A 46 11.97 2.67 13.49
C SER A 46 13.48 2.42 13.40
N ILE A 47 14.24 3.43 12.96
CA ILE A 47 15.71 3.39 12.90
C ILE A 47 16.28 3.72 14.27
N ALA A 48 15.81 4.79 14.92
CA ALA A 48 16.31 5.27 16.21
C ALA A 48 16.18 4.21 17.33
N SER A 49 15.02 3.59 17.47
CA SER A 49 14.81 2.48 18.41
C SER A 49 15.71 1.27 18.08
N SER A 50 16.01 1.02 16.79
CA SER A 50 16.93 -0.06 16.40
C SER A 50 18.39 0.22 16.74
N VAL A 51 18.83 1.48 16.74
CA VAL A 51 20.18 1.87 17.19
C VAL A 51 20.34 1.55 18.67
N ILE A 52 19.39 2.02 19.49
CA ILE A 52 19.50 1.91 20.95
C ILE A 52 19.33 0.45 21.38
N ARG A 53 18.40 -0.30 20.78
CA ARG A 53 18.22 -1.77 20.97
C ARG A 53 19.38 -2.65 20.48
N GLN A 54 20.34 -2.10 19.74
CA GLN A 54 21.58 -2.82 19.39
C GLN A 54 22.70 -2.50 20.39
N ARG A 55 22.80 -1.23 20.82
CA ARG A 55 23.83 -0.74 21.75
C ARG A 55 23.58 -1.13 23.20
N MET A 56 22.31 -1.27 23.59
CA MET A 56 21.85 -1.74 24.90
C MET A 56 21.46 -3.22 24.81
N ASP A 57 21.77 -4.00 25.85
CA ASP A 57 21.33 -5.39 25.98
C ASP A 57 19.91 -5.51 26.58
N HIS A 58 19.41 -6.75 26.70
CA HIS A 58 18.08 -7.03 27.24
C HIS A 58 17.89 -6.65 28.72
N SER A 59 18.98 -6.39 29.48
CA SER A 59 18.94 -5.90 30.85
C SER A 59 19.02 -4.36 30.95
N GLY A 60 19.24 -3.67 29.83
CA GLY A 60 19.46 -2.23 29.79
C GLY A 60 20.89 -1.81 30.14
N GLN A 61 21.87 -2.73 30.09
CA GLN A 61 23.30 -2.38 30.17
C GLN A 61 23.89 -2.20 28.76
N LEU A 62 25.08 -1.62 28.66
CA LEU A 62 25.77 -1.48 27.37
C LEU A 62 26.26 -2.86 26.89
N ASN A 63 25.82 -3.26 25.70
CA ASN A 63 26.25 -4.51 25.05
C ASN A 63 27.79 -4.58 24.99
N HIS A 64 28.38 -5.65 25.53
CA HIS A 64 29.83 -5.81 25.69
C HIS A 64 30.63 -5.63 24.39
N GLU A 65 30.06 -5.95 23.23
CA GLU A 65 30.72 -5.75 21.93
C GLU A 65 30.77 -4.27 21.49
N LEU A 66 29.83 -3.45 21.96
CA LEU A 66 29.55 -2.11 21.44
C LEU A 66 29.74 -0.99 22.49
N GLN A 67 30.19 -1.32 23.71
CA GLN A 67 30.48 -0.33 24.77
C GLN A 67 31.50 0.74 24.34
N THR A 68 32.42 0.37 23.44
CA THR A 68 33.46 1.23 22.88
C THR A 68 32.94 2.21 21.82
N LEU A 69 31.71 2.03 21.32
CA LEU A 69 31.10 2.90 20.33
C LEU A 69 30.30 4.03 20.98
N LYS A 70 30.38 5.23 20.39
CA LYS A 70 29.55 6.38 20.77
C LYS A 70 28.07 6.09 20.55
N GLY A 71 27.22 6.77 21.33
CA GLY A 71 25.78 6.79 21.05
C GLY A 71 25.48 7.55 19.76
N VAL A 72 24.22 7.49 19.31
CA VAL A 72 23.75 8.22 18.13
C VAL A 72 22.41 8.87 18.48
N ASP A 73 22.31 10.19 18.35
CA ASP A 73 21.10 10.96 18.63
C ASP A 73 20.33 11.19 17.32
N VAL A 74 19.12 10.65 17.21
CA VAL A 74 18.31 10.78 15.99
C VAL A 74 17.31 11.93 16.14
N PHE A 75 17.63 13.04 15.49
CA PHE A 75 16.74 14.16 15.24
C PHE A 75 15.86 13.87 14.01
N THR A 76 14.71 14.53 13.90
CA THR A 76 13.86 14.46 12.70
C THR A 76 13.20 15.79 12.40
N ALA A 77 13.20 16.17 11.13
CA ALA A 77 12.43 17.29 10.61
C ALA A 77 10.95 16.90 10.42
N ASP A 78 10.04 17.83 10.70
CA ASP A 78 8.62 17.74 10.37
C ASP A 78 8.26 18.76 9.29
N PHE A 79 7.72 18.26 8.18
CA PHE A 79 7.33 19.04 7.01
C PHE A 79 5.80 19.09 6.80
N ASN A 80 4.99 18.77 7.81
CA ASN A 80 3.52 18.69 7.73
C ASN A 80 3.02 17.77 6.60
N GLU A 81 3.83 16.76 6.23
CA GLU A 81 3.57 15.83 5.12
C GLU A 81 3.28 16.57 3.79
N GLU A 82 4.00 17.66 3.46
CA GLU A 82 3.84 18.33 2.17
C GLU A 82 4.22 17.43 0.97
N LEU A 83 3.55 17.66 -0.17
CA LEU A 83 3.64 16.88 -1.41
C LEU A 83 4.87 17.29 -2.26
N SER A 84 6.06 17.06 -1.70
CA SER A 84 7.34 17.48 -2.27
C SER A 84 7.76 16.78 -3.58
N ALA A 85 7.08 15.71 -4.00
CA ALA A 85 7.33 15.05 -5.29
C ALA A 85 6.69 15.77 -6.49
N TRP A 86 5.76 16.70 -6.25
CA TRP A 86 5.00 17.37 -7.32
C TRP A 86 5.27 18.89 -7.41
N HIS A 87 5.95 19.47 -6.43
CA HIS A 87 6.10 20.93 -6.29
C HIS A 87 7.53 21.32 -5.87
N SER A 88 8.24 21.97 -6.79
CA SER A 88 9.68 22.29 -6.68
C SER A 88 10.03 23.29 -5.59
N GLN A 89 9.18 24.29 -5.35
CA GLN A 89 9.38 25.26 -4.28
C GLN A 89 9.28 24.62 -2.88
N THR A 90 8.45 23.59 -2.69
CA THR A 90 8.38 22.88 -1.40
C THR A 90 9.72 22.23 -1.06
N LEU A 91 10.44 21.63 -2.02
CA LEU A 91 11.80 21.11 -1.76
C LEU A 91 12.79 22.21 -1.36
N ARG A 92 12.68 23.41 -1.93
CA ARG A 92 13.54 24.55 -1.57
C ARG A 92 13.27 25.00 -0.15
N GLU A 93 12.01 25.13 0.25
CA GLU A 93 11.62 25.47 1.63
C GLU A 93 12.09 24.40 2.63
N GLN A 94 11.91 23.12 2.29
CA GLN A 94 12.39 21.99 3.11
C GLN A 94 13.92 22.01 3.23
N ALA A 95 14.65 22.33 2.17
CA ALA A 95 16.11 22.42 2.19
C ALA A 95 16.62 23.61 3.02
N THR A 96 16.00 24.80 2.89
CA THR A 96 16.29 25.96 3.75
C THR A 96 16.12 25.62 5.23
N PHE A 97 15.04 24.89 5.58
CA PHE A 97 14.81 24.44 6.94
C PHE A 97 15.88 23.42 7.41
N VAL A 98 16.27 22.46 6.56
CA VAL A 98 17.33 21.49 6.89
C VAL A 98 18.68 22.18 7.15
N VAL A 99 19.05 23.21 6.38
CA VAL A 99 20.25 24.02 6.66
C VAL A 99 20.16 24.66 8.05
N GLY A 100 19.03 25.30 8.38
CA GLY A 100 18.80 25.86 9.72
C GLY A 100 18.85 24.80 10.83
N ALA A 101 18.27 23.63 10.58
CA ALA A 101 18.22 22.53 11.54
C ALA A 101 19.62 21.95 11.81
N ILE A 102 20.48 21.85 10.81
CA ILE A 102 21.88 21.41 10.95
C ILE A 102 22.64 22.32 11.93
N HIS A 103 22.54 23.65 11.75
CA HIS A 103 23.12 24.61 12.68
C HIS A 103 22.48 24.53 14.08
N ARG A 104 21.14 24.40 14.16
CA ARG A 104 20.39 24.32 15.43
C ARG A 104 20.76 23.07 16.23
N ILE A 105 20.98 21.93 15.58
CA ILE A 105 21.34 20.64 16.21
C ILE A 105 22.76 20.68 16.75
N LEU A 106 23.73 21.18 15.99
CA LEU A 106 25.13 21.25 16.46
C LEU A 106 25.25 22.12 17.73
N GLY A 107 24.45 23.19 17.84
CA GLY A 107 24.37 24.02 19.05
C GLY A 107 23.77 23.34 20.29
N GLU A 108 22.94 22.29 20.16
CA GLU A 108 22.42 21.56 21.33
C GLU A 108 23.54 20.88 22.14
N TYR A 109 24.68 20.61 21.51
CA TYR A 109 25.86 19.99 22.14
C TYR A 109 26.79 21.00 22.83
N ASP A 110 26.48 22.29 22.86
CA ASP A 110 27.33 23.30 23.51
C ASP A 110 27.42 23.16 25.04
N HIS A 111 26.63 22.26 25.64
CA HIS A 111 26.77 21.84 27.03
C HIS A 111 27.93 20.85 27.27
N LEU A 112 28.48 20.21 26.22
CA LEU A 112 29.61 19.28 26.32
C LEU A 112 30.96 20.02 26.36
N PRO A 113 32.04 19.39 26.89
CA PRO A 113 33.41 19.89 26.73
C PRO A 113 33.81 19.97 25.25
N PHE A 114 34.58 20.99 24.86
CA PHE A 114 34.95 21.25 23.45
C PHE A 114 35.52 20.03 22.70
N GLN A 115 36.33 19.21 23.37
CA GLN A 115 36.92 17.97 22.81
C GLN A 115 35.88 16.87 22.49
N HIS A 116 34.67 16.97 23.02
CA HIS A 116 33.59 15.98 22.89
C HIS A 116 32.41 16.50 22.05
N ARG A 117 32.40 17.78 21.63
CA ARG A 117 31.34 18.32 20.77
C ARG A 117 31.42 17.72 19.36
N PRO A 118 30.30 17.25 18.78
CA PRO A 118 30.25 16.90 17.37
C PRO A 118 30.37 18.17 16.52
N THR A 119 31.25 18.15 15.52
CA THR A 119 31.42 19.24 14.54
C THR A 119 30.75 18.95 13.20
N GLN A 120 30.17 17.75 13.05
CA GLN A 120 29.50 17.27 11.85
C GLN A 120 28.25 16.46 12.22
N ILE A 121 27.26 16.45 11.33
CA ILE A 121 26.00 15.70 11.45
C ILE A 121 25.76 14.79 10.24
N SER A 122 25.25 13.59 10.45
CA SER A 122 24.87 12.70 9.34
C SER A 122 23.40 12.90 8.96
N LEU A 123 23.07 12.85 7.67
CA LEU A 123 21.70 13.02 7.19
C LEU A 123 21.12 11.68 6.71
N ILE A 124 19.87 11.39 7.05
CA ILE A 124 19.11 10.25 6.53
C ILE A 124 17.88 10.77 5.78
N GLY A 125 17.82 10.60 4.47
CA GLY A 125 16.72 11.07 3.64
C GLY A 125 15.89 9.93 3.04
N HIS A 126 14.61 9.85 3.37
CA HIS A 126 13.68 8.91 2.71
C HIS A 126 13.02 9.56 1.49
N SER A 127 12.94 8.85 0.37
CA SER A 127 12.25 9.29 -0.84
C SER A 127 12.74 10.68 -1.27
N MET A 128 11.83 11.63 -1.50
CA MET A 128 12.16 13.05 -1.80
C MET A 128 12.96 13.75 -0.70
N GLY A 129 12.96 13.26 0.55
CA GLY A 129 13.78 13.79 1.64
C GLY A 129 15.29 13.64 1.39
N GLY A 130 15.72 12.64 0.60
CA GLY A 130 17.10 12.56 0.12
C GLY A 130 17.45 13.63 -0.93
N ILE A 131 16.45 14.16 -1.64
CA ILE A 131 16.62 15.30 -2.55
C ILE A 131 16.68 16.60 -1.76
N VAL A 132 15.88 16.74 -0.69
CA VAL A 132 16.00 17.82 0.29
C VAL A 132 17.42 17.84 0.90
N ALA A 133 17.92 16.69 1.35
CA ALA A 133 19.27 16.56 1.92
C ALA A 133 20.36 16.99 0.92
N ARG A 134 20.30 16.49 -0.33
CA ARG A 134 21.26 16.86 -1.39
C ARG A 134 21.15 18.33 -1.82
N LEU A 135 19.96 18.92 -1.77
CA LEU A 135 19.75 20.34 -2.05
C LEU A 135 20.29 21.22 -0.91
N ALA A 136 20.11 20.84 0.35
CA ALA A 136 20.69 21.54 1.50
C ALA A 136 22.22 21.59 1.44
N LEU A 137 22.89 20.54 0.96
CA LEU A 137 24.35 20.54 0.72
C LEU A 137 24.82 21.62 -0.27
N THR A 138 23.96 22.10 -1.18
CA THR A 138 24.32 23.16 -2.14
C THR A 138 24.11 24.57 -1.56
N MET A 139 23.59 24.66 -0.33
CA MET A 139 23.14 25.89 0.34
C MET A 139 23.92 26.22 1.63
N GLN A 140 24.91 25.41 2.02
CA GLN A 140 25.69 25.53 3.26
C GLN A 140 27.16 25.08 3.05
N ASP A 141 28.02 25.17 4.05
CA ASP A 141 29.35 24.53 3.99
C ASP A 141 29.19 23.00 4.09
N PRO A 142 29.57 22.21 3.06
CA PRO A 142 29.43 20.75 3.10
C PRO A 142 30.26 20.09 4.22
N LYS A 143 31.25 20.77 4.81
CA LYS A 143 32.00 20.25 5.98
C LYS A 143 31.12 19.91 7.18
N LEU A 144 29.97 20.56 7.34
CA LEU A 144 29.05 20.33 8.45
C LEU A 144 28.34 18.98 8.35
N VAL A 145 28.37 18.32 7.18
CA VAL A 145 27.79 17.01 6.95
C VAL A 145 28.89 15.99 6.66
N ASP A 146 28.88 14.85 7.35
CA ASP A 146 29.89 13.80 7.15
C ASP A 146 29.42 12.70 6.18
N VAL A 147 28.17 12.26 6.34
CA VAL A 147 27.52 11.20 5.56
C VAL A 147 26.08 11.59 5.24
N VAL A 148 25.65 11.30 4.03
CA VAL A 148 24.23 11.30 3.65
C VAL A 148 23.84 9.88 3.24
N ILE A 149 22.90 9.28 3.97
CA ILE A 149 22.27 8.00 3.63
C ILE A 149 20.90 8.32 3.04
N THR A 150 20.63 7.88 1.81
CA THR A 150 19.35 8.03 1.13
C THR A 150 18.65 6.69 0.97
N MET A 151 17.32 6.70 1.04
CA MET A 151 16.49 5.49 1.12
C MET A 151 15.32 5.61 0.15
N SER A 152 15.31 4.81 -0.93
CA SER A 152 14.37 4.94 -2.06
C SER A 152 14.31 6.36 -2.66
N THR A 153 15.43 7.08 -2.65
CA THR A 153 15.50 8.46 -3.17
C THR A 153 15.72 8.46 -4.69
N PRO A 154 14.89 9.15 -5.50
CA PRO A 154 15.11 9.27 -6.94
C PRO A 154 16.25 10.26 -7.25
N HIS A 155 17.50 9.80 -7.36
CA HIS A 155 18.68 10.66 -7.59
C HIS A 155 18.86 11.18 -9.03
N LEU A 156 18.55 10.39 -10.07
CA LEU A 156 18.87 10.73 -11.46
C LEU A 156 17.84 11.66 -12.13
N PHE A 157 16.55 11.44 -11.86
CA PHE A 157 15.42 12.17 -12.44
C PHE A 157 14.19 12.08 -11.51
N PRO A 158 13.30 13.09 -11.49
CA PRO A 158 12.13 13.10 -10.61
C PRO A 158 11.07 12.06 -11.01
N PRO A 159 10.30 11.53 -10.04
CA PRO A 159 9.27 10.53 -10.31
C PRO A 159 8.02 11.10 -11.01
N ALA A 160 7.85 12.42 -10.97
CA ALA A 160 6.78 13.18 -11.62
C ALA A 160 7.33 14.52 -12.16
N PRO A 161 7.88 14.56 -13.40
CA PRO A 161 8.54 15.74 -13.99
C PRO A 161 7.59 16.89 -14.42
N LEU A 162 6.53 17.15 -13.65
CA LEU A 162 5.42 18.05 -13.97
C LEU A 162 5.81 19.52 -14.01
N GLU A 163 6.76 19.94 -13.17
CA GLU A 163 7.30 21.31 -13.14
C GLU A 163 8.69 21.41 -13.79
N TYR A 164 8.94 22.49 -14.52
CA TYR A 164 10.27 22.77 -15.10
C TYR A 164 11.34 22.99 -14.00
N ASP A 165 10.98 23.71 -12.94
CA ASP A 165 11.89 24.04 -11.84
C ASP A 165 12.27 22.81 -10.99
N MET A 166 11.59 21.66 -11.18
CA MET A 166 12.01 20.36 -10.65
C MET A 166 13.28 19.88 -11.36
N GLU A 167 13.33 19.87 -12.70
CA GLU A 167 14.53 19.48 -13.44
C GLU A 167 15.70 20.45 -13.15
N ALA A 168 15.42 21.73 -12.86
CA ALA A 168 16.43 22.69 -12.41
C ALA A 168 17.06 22.31 -11.06
N ILE A 169 16.29 21.79 -10.10
CA ILE A 169 16.82 21.25 -8.83
C ILE A 169 17.68 20.00 -9.09
N TYR A 170 17.22 19.10 -9.96
CA TYR A 170 17.97 17.89 -10.31
C TYR A 170 19.28 18.19 -11.03
N ASN A 171 19.28 19.14 -11.97
CA ASN A 171 20.49 19.63 -12.63
C ASN A 171 21.44 20.29 -11.62
N LEU A 172 20.94 21.04 -10.63
CA LEU A 172 21.78 21.64 -9.59
C LEU A 172 22.48 20.59 -8.73
N ILE A 173 21.75 19.60 -8.19
CA ILE A 173 22.36 18.58 -7.32
C ILE A 173 23.23 17.57 -8.08
N ASN A 174 22.98 17.35 -9.39
CA ASN A 174 23.75 16.41 -10.23
C ASN A 174 24.88 17.08 -11.03
N SER A 175 24.97 18.41 -11.11
CA SER A 175 26.13 19.11 -11.69
C SER A 175 27.23 19.46 -10.68
N GLN A 176 26.99 19.21 -9.38
CA GLN A 176 27.97 19.37 -8.30
C GLN A 176 29.23 18.52 -8.57
N GLN A 177 30.39 19.17 -8.63
CA GLN A 177 31.68 18.48 -8.69
C GLN A 177 31.99 17.81 -7.36
N VAL A 178 32.45 16.56 -7.43
CA VAL A 178 32.90 15.81 -6.25
C VAL A 178 34.30 16.26 -5.87
N ASN A 179 34.41 16.85 -4.69
CA ASN A 179 35.67 17.36 -4.14
C ASN A 179 36.04 16.60 -2.85
N ALA A 180 37.24 16.83 -2.34
CA ALA A 180 37.72 16.25 -1.06
C ALA A 180 36.77 16.54 0.12
N VAL A 181 36.05 17.66 0.07
CA VAL A 181 35.18 18.21 1.13
C VAL A 181 33.71 17.73 1.04
N THR A 182 33.32 17.08 -0.06
CA THR A 182 31.97 16.52 -0.20
C THR A 182 31.76 15.40 0.85
N PRO A 183 30.56 15.18 1.43
CA PRO A 183 30.30 14.03 2.31
C PRO A 183 30.42 12.67 1.59
N VAL A 184 30.29 11.57 2.35
CA VAL A 184 30.01 10.24 1.80
C VAL A 184 28.52 10.17 1.41
N LEU A 185 28.18 9.62 0.24
CA LEU A 185 26.80 9.51 -0.23
C LEU A 185 26.40 8.03 -0.45
N VAL A 186 25.52 7.50 0.39
CA VAL A 186 25.05 6.12 0.36
C VAL A 186 23.60 6.09 -0.13
N SER A 187 23.30 5.43 -1.25
CA SER A 187 21.91 5.23 -1.72
C SER A 187 21.45 3.79 -1.52
N ILE A 188 20.32 3.60 -0.83
CA ILE A 188 19.70 2.31 -0.57
C ILE A 188 18.38 2.23 -1.34
N CYS A 189 18.25 1.26 -2.25
CA CYS A 189 17.15 1.17 -3.21
C CYS A 189 16.28 -0.08 -3.00
N GLY A 190 14.96 0.07 -3.02
CA GLY A 190 14.00 -1.02 -2.73
C GLY A 190 13.94 -2.17 -3.75
N GLY A 191 14.53 -1.99 -4.94
CA GLY A 191 14.39 -2.94 -6.05
C GLY A 191 12.96 -2.92 -6.61
N VAL A 192 12.51 -4.04 -7.21
CA VAL A 192 11.19 -4.10 -7.88
C VAL A 192 9.98 -3.82 -6.98
N ALA A 193 10.08 -4.07 -5.67
CA ALA A 193 8.99 -3.80 -4.73
C ALA A 193 8.70 -2.29 -4.61
N ASP A 194 9.67 -1.43 -4.94
CA ASP A 194 9.43 0.02 -5.06
C ASP A 194 8.71 0.35 -6.39
N THR A 195 7.39 0.29 -6.35
CA THR A 195 6.51 0.66 -7.48
C THR A 195 6.35 2.18 -7.65
N GLN A 196 6.85 2.98 -6.71
CA GLN A 196 6.76 4.45 -6.74
C GLN A 196 8.00 5.05 -7.40
N ILE A 197 9.19 4.61 -6.98
CA ILE A 197 10.51 5.04 -7.46
C ILE A 197 11.19 3.87 -8.16
N VAL A 198 11.32 3.95 -9.49
CA VAL A 198 12.02 2.93 -10.28
C VAL A 198 13.49 2.82 -9.86
N SER A 199 13.99 1.58 -9.71
CA SER A 199 15.36 1.23 -9.33
C SER A 199 16.44 2.11 -9.96
N ASP A 200 16.31 2.36 -11.26
CA ASP A 200 17.28 3.07 -12.08
C ASP A 200 17.38 4.56 -11.68
N ALA A 201 16.25 5.18 -11.28
CA ALA A 201 16.24 6.55 -10.78
C ALA A 201 16.97 6.67 -9.44
N CYS A 202 16.98 5.61 -8.63
CA CYS A 202 17.58 5.57 -7.29
C CYS A 202 19.12 5.41 -7.30
N SER A 203 19.70 5.04 -8.45
CA SER A 203 21.15 4.93 -8.62
C SER A 203 21.84 6.29 -8.54
N LEU A 204 23.02 6.36 -7.91
CA LEU A 204 23.79 7.61 -7.84
C LEU A 204 24.38 8.02 -9.19
N PRO A 205 24.56 9.34 -9.46
CA PRO A 205 25.28 9.79 -10.64
C PRO A 205 26.73 9.26 -10.64
N PRO A 206 27.27 8.80 -11.79
CA PRO A 206 28.58 8.13 -11.87
C PRO A 206 29.75 8.90 -11.24
N GLN A 207 29.69 10.24 -11.19
CA GLN A 207 30.72 11.07 -10.55
C GLN A 207 30.96 10.75 -9.06
N TYR A 208 29.95 10.26 -8.32
CA TYR A 208 30.09 9.90 -6.91
C TYR A 208 30.72 8.52 -6.72
N THR A 209 30.35 7.56 -7.56
CA THR A 209 30.90 6.19 -7.57
C THR A 209 32.33 6.17 -8.10
N SER A 210 32.61 6.80 -9.25
CA SER A 210 33.94 6.79 -9.88
C SER A 210 34.98 7.59 -9.09
N ALA A 211 34.57 8.57 -8.28
CA ALA A 211 35.46 9.28 -7.36
C ALA A 211 35.74 8.50 -6.06
N GLY A 212 35.09 7.34 -5.84
CA GLY A 212 35.25 6.54 -4.62
C GLY A 212 34.67 7.24 -3.38
N VAL A 213 33.51 7.90 -3.52
CA VAL A 213 32.89 8.67 -2.41
C VAL A 213 31.42 8.37 -2.16
N GLY A 214 30.78 7.66 -3.08
CA GLY A 214 29.39 7.27 -2.93
C GLY A 214 29.17 5.85 -3.45
N VAL A 215 28.15 5.22 -2.89
CA VAL A 215 27.82 3.81 -3.14
C VAL A 215 26.31 3.68 -3.27
N THR A 216 25.85 2.93 -4.27
CA THR A 216 24.44 2.52 -4.37
C THR A 216 24.36 1.06 -3.96
N VAL A 217 23.29 0.66 -3.29
CA VAL A 217 23.01 -0.74 -3.00
C VAL A 217 21.52 -1.02 -3.11
N PHE A 218 21.16 -2.15 -3.70
CA PHE A 218 19.79 -2.65 -3.69
C PHE A 218 19.57 -3.47 -2.43
N THR A 219 18.42 -3.28 -1.78
CA THR A 219 18.06 -3.95 -0.51
C THR A 219 18.36 -5.45 -0.55
N THR A 220 17.89 -6.14 -1.59
CA THR A 220 18.10 -7.58 -1.84
C THR A 220 19.56 -8.06 -1.95
N SER A 221 20.51 -7.14 -2.14
CA SER A 221 21.95 -7.40 -2.18
C SER A 221 22.66 -6.98 -0.89
N MET A 222 21.98 -6.31 0.05
CA MET A 222 22.56 -6.00 1.35
C MET A 222 22.66 -7.28 2.19
N PRO A 223 23.76 -7.51 2.93
CA PRO A 223 23.92 -8.71 3.76
C PRO A 223 22.72 -8.90 4.73
N GLY A 224 22.09 -10.07 4.72
CA GLY A 224 20.93 -10.37 5.58
C GLY A 224 19.66 -9.57 5.29
N VAL A 225 19.56 -8.90 4.14
CA VAL A 225 18.34 -8.22 3.66
C VAL A 225 17.93 -8.84 2.33
N TRP A 226 17.59 -10.12 2.33
CA TRP A 226 17.39 -10.86 1.09
C TRP A 226 16.03 -10.59 0.39
N THR A 227 15.24 -9.65 0.91
CA THR A 227 13.94 -9.22 0.39
C THR A 227 14.02 -7.90 -0.39
N PRO A 228 13.25 -7.73 -1.48
CA PRO A 228 13.00 -6.42 -2.07
C PRO A 228 11.98 -5.69 -1.20
N VAL A 229 12.15 -4.38 -1.00
CA VAL A 229 11.39 -3.62 -0.01
C VAL A 229 10.58 -2.52 -0.67
N GLU A 230 9.28 -2.50 -0.37
CA GLU A 230 8.34 -1.50 -0.91
C GLU A 230 8.66 -0.07 -0.44
N HIS A 231 8.24 0.93 -1.22
CA HIS A 231 8.57 2.34 -0.99
C HIS A 231 8.27 2.84 0.43
N GLN A 232 7.13 2.40 0.99
CA GLN A 232 6.70 2.75 2.35
C GLN A 232 7.43 1.89 3.39
N ALA A 233 7.56 0.59 3.14
CA ALA A 233 8.25 -0.34 4.04
C ALA A 233 9.74 -0.04 4.23
N MET A 234 10.38 0.66 3.29
CA MET A 234 11.80 1.02 3.28
C MET A 234 12.33 1.53 4.64
N VAL A 235 11.56 2.34 5.38
CA VAL A 235 12.00 2.93 6.66
C VAL A 235 11.68 2.10 7.90
N TRP A 236 10.85 1.05 7.80
CA TRP A 236 10.44 0.21 8.94
C TRP A 236 10.65 -1.29 8.77
N CYS A 237 11.01 -1.76 7.58
CA CYS A 237 11.48 -3.12 7.31
C CYS A 237 12.59 -3.50 8.31
N HIS A 238 12.43 -4.63 9.01
CA HIS A 238 13.33 -4.98 10.10
C HIS A 238 14.77 -5.22 9.62
N GLN A 239 14.93 -5.97 8.52
CA GLN A 239 16.23 -6.28 7.92
C GLN A 239 16.99 -4.99 7.52
N VAL A 240 16.31 -4.05 6.82
CA VAL A 240 16.91 -2.76 6.41
C VAL A 240 17.25 -1.88 7.61
N ARG A 241 16.29 -1.62 8.52
CA ARG A 241 16.51 -0.69 9.64
C ARG A 241 17.58 -1.19 10.60
N TRP A 242 17.72 -2.51 10.77
CA TRP A 242 18.78 -3.11 11.58
C TRP A 242 20.17 -2.85 10.98
N ARG A 243 20.35 -3.04 9.66
CA ARG A 243 21.64 -2.77 8.98
C ARG A 243 22.00 -1.29 8.97
N ILE A 244 21.03 -0.39 8.77
CA ILE A 244 21.25 1.06 8.85
C ILE A 244 21.66 1.45 10.28
N ALA A 245 20.95 0.99 11.30
CA ALA A 245 21.28 1.24 12.70
C ALA A 245 22.71 0.78 13.07
N ARG A 246 23.09 -0.43 12.67
CA ARG A 246 24.44 -0.99 12.87
C ARG A 246 25.49 -0.13 12.17
N THR A 247 25.21 0.30 10.94
CA THR A 247 26.11 1.16 10.14
C THR A 247 26.36 2.51 10.83
N LEU A 248 25.31 3.16 11.35
CA LEU A 248 25.42 4.45 12.07
C LEU A 248 26.30 4.33 13.33
N LEU A 249 26.13 3.26 14.11
CA LEU A 249 26.93 3.01 15.32
C LEU A 249 28.44 2.90 15.02
N TYR A 250 28.81 2.19 13.95
CA TYR A 250 30.22 2.10 13.53
C TYR A 250 30.73 3.41 12.89
N MET A 251 29.91 4.10 12.08
CA MET A 251 30.28 5.40 11.49
C MET A 251 30.56 6.47 12.56
N GLY A 252 29.84 6.45 13.68
CA GLY A 252 30.03 7.38 14.80
C GLY A 252 31.38 7.28 15.52
N ASN A 253 32.17 6.23 15.25
CA ASN A 253 33.54 6.07 15.77
C ASN A 253 34.62 6.27 14.69
N SER A 254 34.25 6.38 13.42
CA SER A 254 35.17 6.68 12.31
C SER A 254 35.45 8.18 12.23
N THR A 255 36.70 8.55 11.94
CA THR A 255 37.13 9.95 11.83
C THR A 255 37.36 10.38 10.38
N SER A 256 37.85 9.49 9.50
CA SER A 256 38.04 9.83 8.08
C SER A 256 36.84 9.47 7.20
N ARG A 257 36.71 10.18 6.08
CA ARG A 257 35.75 9.89 5.00
C ARG A 257 35.89 8.45 4.46
N SER A 258 37.14 7.99 4.34
CA SER A 258 37.47 6.67 3.81
C SER A 258 37.05 5.55 4.77
N GLU A 259 37.24 5.73 6.08
CA GLU A 259 36.70 4.81 7.10
C GLU A 259 35.18 4.73 7.02
N LYS A 260 34.48 5.87 6.94
CA LYS A 260 33.00 5.89 6.87
C LYS A 260 32.46 5.22 5.61
N LEU A 261 33.14 5.37 4.46
CA LEU A 261 32.80 4.62 3.25
C LEU A 261 33.09 3.12 3.40
N LEU A 262 34.20 2.73 4.02
CA LEU A 262 34.53 1.32 4.26
C LEU A 262 33.52 0.66 5.22
N VAL A 263 33.06 1.39 6.25
CA VAL A 263 31.96 0.97 7.13
C VAL A 263 30.66 0.78 6.34
N ALA A 264 30.31 1.70 5.44
CA ALA A 264 29.14 1.56 4.56
C ALA A 264 29.26 0.33 3.64
N GLN A 265 30.42 0.12 3.01
CA GLN A 265 30.68 -1.04 2.15
C GLN A 265 30.55 -2.35 2.94
N ARG A 266 31.23 -2.46 4.09
CA ARG A 266 31.21 -3.66 4.95
C ARG A 266 29.80 -4.01 5.44
N TRP A 267 29.02 -3.04 5.91
CA TRP A 267 27.72 -3.31 6.55
C TRP A 267 26.53 -3.29 5.59
N LEU A 268 26.62 -2.60 4.44
CA LEU A 268 25.52 -2.45 3.49
C LEU A 268 25.75 -3.18 2.17
N VAL A 269 26.97 -3.29 1.64
CA VAL A 269 27.26 -3.98 0.36
C VAL A 269 27.76 -5.41 0.56
N GLY A 270 28.39 -5.68 1.71
CA GLY A 270 29.07 -6.95 1.97
C GLY A 270 30.53 -6.92 1.52
N ASP A 271 31.34 -7.76 2.13
CA ASP A 271 32.79 -7.70 2.01
C ASP A 271 33.31 -8.37 0.74
N GLN A 272 33.43 -7.58 -0.33
CA GLN A 272 33.97 -8.03 -1.62
C GLN A 272 35.40 -7.51 -1.87
N SER A 273 36.04 -6.86 -0.88
CA SER A 273 37.26 -6.09 -1.14
C SER A 273 38.26 -5.94 0.02
N LEU A 274 37.98 -6.38 1.25
CA LEU A 274 39.05 -6.45 2.25
C LEU A 274 40.08 -7.54 1.87
N PRO A 275 41.39 -7.26 2.01
CA PRO A 275 42.43 -8.22 1.65
C PRO A 275 42.40 -9.41 2.62
N PHE A 276 42.42 -10.62 2.06
CA PHE A 276 42.48 -11.87 2.83
C PHE A 276 43.70 -11.88 3.76
N THR A 277 43.45 -11.88 5.07
CA THR A 277 44.47 -12.07 6.12
C THR A 277 44.53 -13.55 6.50
N PRO A 278 45.55 -14.32 6.03
CA PRO A 278 45.67 -15.72 6.37
C PRO A 278 45.96 -15.90 7.86
N HIS A 279 45.03 -16.56 8.56
CA HIS A 279 45.21 -17.04 9.92
C HIS A 279 45.03 -18.57 9.91
N PRO A 280 45.89 -19.36 10.55
CA PRO A 280 45.70 -20.81 10.66
C PRO A 280 44.41 -21.12 11.44
N ILE A 281 43.83 -22.30 11.20
CA ILE A 281 42.65 -22.77 11.93
C ILE A 281 42.96 -22.81 13.44
N SER A 282 42.02 -22.36 14.29
CA SER A 282 42.24 -22.29 15.73
C SER A 282 42.12 -23.68 16.38
N ASN A 283 42.89 -23.91 17.45
CA ASN A 283 42.81 -25.13 18.26
C ASN A 283 41.44 -25.34 18.95
N SER A 284 40.55 -24.34 18.90
CA SER A 284 39.15 -24.40 19.34
C SER A 284 38.19 -25.04 18.34
N ASP A 285 38.61 -25.19 17.08
CA ASP A 285 37.69 -25.36 15.95
C ASP A 285 37.51 -26.83 15.57
N VAL A 286 36.33 -27.18 15.08
CA VAL A 286 36.05 -28.49 14.50
C VAL A 286 36.61 -28.52 13.08
N ILE A 287 37.55 -29.43 12.81
CA ILE A 287 38.22 -29.54 11.52
C ILE A 287 37.51 -30.57 10.64
N HIS A 288 36.85 -30.10 9.58
CA HIS A 288 36.30 -30.97 8.53
C HIS A 288 37.34 -31.11 7.40
N THR A 289 37.68 -32.35 7.00
CA THR A 289 38.69 -32.63 5.97
C THR A 289 38.05 -33.29 4.75
N PHE A 290 38.40 -32.83 3.55
CA PHE A 290 37.78 -33.23 2.29
C PHE A 290 38.83 -33.51 1.19
N ILE A 291 38.62 -34.52 0.34
CA ILE A 291 39.47 -34.74 -0.85
C ILE A 291 39.14 -33.70 -1.92
N VAL A 292 40.13 -33.05 -2.53
CA VAL A 292 39.93 -32.09 -3.62
C VAL A 292 39.38 -32.79 -4.87
N THR A 293 38.33 -32.24 -5.48
CA THR A 293 37.66 -32.82 -6.67
C THR A 293 37.62 -31.91 -7.89
N SER A 294 38.04 -30.65 -7.75
CA SER A 294 38.07 -29.62 -8.81
C SER A 294 39.02 -28.51 -8.36
N GLN A 295 39.59 -27.73 -9.30
CA GLN A 295 40.26 -26.47 -8.96
C GLN A 295 39.28 -25.44 -8.37
N ASN A 296 38.04 -25.41 -8.87
CA ASN A 296 36.98 -24.57 -8.31
C ASN A 296 35.98 -25.44 -7.52
N MET A 297 35.93 -25.26 -6.20
CA MET A 297 35.00 -25.96 -5.33
C MET A 297 34.10 -24.98 -4.57
N THR A 298 32.91 -25.44 -4.21
CA THR A 298 32.03 -24.75 -3.26
C THR A 298 31.71 -25.68 -2.11
N VAL A 299 31.78 -25.13 -0.90
CA VAL A 299 31.42 -25.77 0.36
C VAL A 299 30.25 -24.99 0.94
N THR A 300 29.23 -25.68 1.43
CA THR A 300 28.08 -25.07 2.12
C THR A 300 28.07 -25.53 3.57
N ALA A 301 27.88 -24.59 4.50
CA ALA A 301 27.94 -24.80 5.94
C ALA A 301 26.68 -24.22 6.61
N GLN A 302 25.88 -25.08 7.24
CA GLN A 302 24.60 -24.72 7.86
C GLN A 302 24.69 -24.91 9.40
N PRO A 303 24.60 -23.84 10.20
CA PRO A 303 24.68 -23.93 11.67
C PRO A 303 23.35 -24.41 12.27
N LYS A 304 23.41 -25.19 13.36
CA LYS A 304 22.23 -25.69 14.08
C LYS A 304 21.95 -24.83 15.32
N GLY A 305 21.16 -23.77 15.11
CA GLY A 305 20.76 -22.79 16.14
C GLY A 305 21.73 -21.63 16.25
N PHE A 306 21.58 -20.63 15.38
CA PHE A 306 22.52 -19.52 15.16
C PHE A 306 21.92 -18.18 15.60
N ASP A 307 22.74 -17.28 16.18
CA ASP A 307 22.39 -15.86 16.32
C ASP A 307 23.17 -14.99 15.33
N TRP A 308 22.52 -13.92 14.84
CA TRP A 308 23.11 -12.95 13.92
C TRP A 308 24.37 -12.25 14.44
N ASN A 309 24.61 -12.25 15.76
CA ASN A 309 25.80 -11.67 16.36
C ASN A 309 27.02 -12.61 16.32
N ASP A 310 26.85 -13.94 16.20
CA ASP A 310 27.96 -14.91 16.24
C ASP A 310 29.00 -14.72 15.11
N GLY A 311 28.58 -14.15 13.97
CA GLY A 311 29.42 -13.96 12.78
C GLY A 311 29.56 -15.24 11.95
N SER A 312 30.64 -15.37 11.17
CA SER A 312 30.85 -16.58 10.36
C SER A 312 31.04 -17.83 11.25
N PRO A 313 30.31 -18.94 11.01
CA PRO A 313 30.54 -20.21 11.67
C PRO A 313 31.77 -20.95 11.11
N VAL A 314 32.29 -20.52 9.95
CA VAL A 314 33.59 -20.94 9.39
C VAL A 314 34.67 -19.98 9.86
N SER A 315 35.80 -20.50 10.36
CA SER A 315 36.93 -19.71 10.85
C SER A 315 38.01 -19.48 9.78
N ASN A 316 38.50 -20.55 9.14
CA ASN A 316 39.46 -20.48 8.03
C ASN A 316 39.39 -21.74 7.13
N VAL A 317 39.98 -21.65 5.94
CA VAL A 317 40.19 -22.78 5.00
C VAL A 317 41.67 -22.97 4.71
N GLU A 318 42.13 -24.22 4.75
CA GLU A 318 43.50 -24.62 4.41
C GLU A 318 43.50 -25.69 3.30
N TRP A 319 44.47 -25.61 2.38
CA TRP A 319 44.75 -26.66 1.41
C TRP A 319 46.02 -27.40 1.81
N CYS A 320 45.98 -28.72 1.78
CA CYS A 320 47.06 -29.60 2.18
C CYS A 320 47.43 -30.55 1.02
N PRO A 321 48.46 -30.24 0.21
CA PRO A 321 48.92 -31.13 -0.87
C PRO A 321 49.32 -32.52 -0.37
N THR A 322 49.81 -32.58 0.88
CA THR A 322 50.11 -33.79 1.65
C THR A 322 49.64 -33.59 3.09
N ASP A 323 49.36 -34.67 3.83
CA ASP A 323 48.75 -34.58 5.17
C ASP A 323 49.59 -33.82 6.21
N SER A 324 50.89 -33.67 5.96
CA SER A 324 51.87 -32.99 6.82
C SER A 324 52.19 -31.55 6.41
N VAL A 325 51.68 -31.05 5.28
CA VAL A 325 51.92 -29.67 4.81
C VAL A 325 50.59 -29.04 4.41
N CYS A 326 50.14 -28.07 5.18
CA CYS A 326 48.90 -27.31 4.94
C CYS A 326 49.21 -25.82 4.80
N GLN A 327 48.43 -25.12 3.98
CA GLN A 327 48.57 -23.69 3.69
C GLN A 327 47.19 -23.02 3.70
N PRO A 328 46.99 -21.90 4.41
CA PRO A 328 45.72 -21.16 4.40
C PRO A 328 45.47 -20.54 3.01
N ILE A 329 44.28 -20.74 2.46
CA ILE A 329 43.94 -20.31 1.10
C ILE A 329 42.96 -19.13 1.08
N PRO A 330 43.08 -18.22 0.10
CA PRO A 330 42.06 -17.20 -0.15
C PRO A 330 40.71 -17.87 -0.43
N HIS A 331 39.71 -17.51 0.35
CA HIS A 331 38.35 -18.03 0.27
C HIS A 331 37.35 -16.89 0.46
N ARG A 332 36.19 -16.98 -0.20
CA ARG A 332 35.09 -16.01 -0.03
C ARG A 332 33.93 -16.70 0.64
N TRP A 333 33.52 -16.18 1.80
CA TRP A 333 32.30 -16.58 2.49
C TRP A 333 31.13 -15.67 2.12
N GLU A 334 29.91 -16.21 2.10
CA GLU A 334 28.67 -15.44 1.91
C GLU A 334 27.49 -16.14 2.60
N ALA A 335 26.70 -15.38 3.37
CA ALA A 335 25.47 -15.87 3.97
C ALA A 335 24.30 -15.77 2.96
N ILE A 336 23.77 -16.91 2.54
CA ILE A 336 22.58 -17.01 1.68
C ILE A 336 21.35 -17.41 2.51
N PRO A 337 20.14 -16.93 2.17
CA PRO A 337 18.92 -17.38 2.79
C PRO A 337 18.64 -18.82 2.36
N PHE A 338 18.36 -19.70 3.31
CA PHE A 338 18.17 -21.13 3.08
C PHE A 338 16.97 -21.62 3.92
N PRO A 339 15.82 -21.98 3.31
CA PRO A 339 14.61 -22.28 4.05
C PRO A 339 14.75 -23.55 4.91
N ALA A 340 14.23 -23.50 6.14
CA ALA A 340 14.12 -24.66 7.02
C ALA A 340 12.79 -25.43 6.89
N ASP A 341 11.77 -24.87 6.22
CA ASP A 341 10.43 -25.45 6.05
C ASP A 341 9.89 -25.17 4.63
N ASP A 342 9.49 -26.23 3.91
CA ASP A 342 8.88 -26.17 2.57
C ASP A 342 7.40 -25.72 2.58
N SER A 343 6.72 -25.83 3.73
CA SER A 343 5.29 -25.54 3.86
C SER A 343 4.98 -24.05 4.02
N ALA A 344 5.98 -23.26 4.43
CA ALA A 344 5.88 -21.83 4.64
C ALA A 344 6.28 -21.02 3.38
N PRO A 345 5.63 -19.88 3.10
CA PRO A 345 6.10 -18.96 2.07
C PRO A 345 7.48 -18.38 2.44
N PHE A 346 8.50 -18.62 1.63
CA PHE A 346 9.87 -18.16 1.87
C PHE A 346 10.32 -17.09 0.87
N PRO A 347 10.90 -15.95 1.33
CA PRO A 347 10.96 -15.47 2.72
C PRO A 347 9.56 -15.17 3.30
N LEU A 348 9.44 -15.26 4.63
CA LEU A 348 8.19 -15.05 5.38
C LEU A 348 7.62 -13.64 5.13
N PRO A 349 6.36 -13.50 4.68
CA PRO A 349 5.73 -12.21 4.46
C PRO A 349 5.74 -11.33 5.72
N GLY A 350 6.40 -10.17 5.63
CA GLY A 350 6.53 -9.21 6.72
C GLY A 350 7.72 -9.44 7.68
N GLU A 351 8.17 -10.69 7.84
CA GLU A 351 9.29 -11.03 8.75
C GLU A 351 10.64 -11.19 8.03
N GLY A 352 10.64 -11.70 6.80
CA GLY A 352 11.86 -11.93 6.00
C GLY A 352 12.40 -13.35 6.17
N CYS A 353 13.70 -13.48 6.44
CA CYS A 353 14.35 -14.75 6.79
C CYS A 353 14.84 -14.67 8.23
N GLN A 354 14.62 -15.72 9.02
CA GLN A 354 15.12 -15.81 10.40
C GLN A 354 16.62 -16.19 10.39
N PRO A 355 17.40 -15.92 11.47
CA PRO A 355 18.80 -16.34 11.55
C PRO A 355 19.03 -17.86 11.44
N GLY A 356 18.01 -18.69 11.68
CA GLY A 356 18.07 -20.13 11.43
C GLY A 356 17.94 -20.52 9.95
N ASP A 357 17.32 -19.67 9.13
CA ASP A 357 17.09 -19.91 7.69
C ASP A 357 18.31 -19.46 6.85
N VAL A 358 19.52 -19.86 7.24
CA VAL A 358 20.77 -19.32 6.69
C VAL A 358 21.79 -20.42 6.45
N ALA A 359 22.33 -20.47 5.23
CA ALA A 359 23.49 -21.29 4.89
C ALA A 359 24.68 -20.39 4.51
N TRP A 360 25.87 -20.77 4.91
CA TRP A 360 27.11 -20.08 4.58
C TRP A 360 27.79 -20.79 3.41
N VAL A 361 27.89 -20.10 2.27
CA VAL A 361 28.59 -20.55 1.08
C VAL A 361 30.05 -20.12 1.19
N VAL A 362 30.97 -21.06 1.03
CA VAL A 362 32.41 -20.79 0.91
C VAL A 362 32.88 -21.23 -0.47
N THR A 363 33.33 -20.28 -1.29
CA THR A 363 33.93 -20.56 -2.60
C THR A 363 35.45 -20.48 -2.51
N VAL A 364 36.11 -21.48 -3.13
CA VAL A 364 37.58 -21.61 -3.12
C VAL A 364 38.11 -21.92 -4.52
N GLY A 365 39.21 -21.24 -4.86
CA GLY A 365 40.04 -21.55 -6.03
C GLY A 365 41.33 -22.21 -5.55
N LEU A 366 41.61 -23.41 -6.05
CA LEU A 366 42.74 -24.25 -5.69
C LEU A 366 43.71 -24.35 -6.88
N PRO A 367 45.04 -24.26 -6.65
CA PRO A 367 46.01 -24.31 -7.75
C PRO A 367 46.05 -25.69 -8.43
N GLU A 368 45.87 -26.77 -7.68
CA GLU A 368 45.95 -28.15 -8.18
C GLU A 368 44.80 -29.02 -7.63
N ILE A 369 44.47 -30.10 -8.34
CA ILE A 369 43.41 -31.07 -7.97
C ILE A 369 44.00 -32.22 -7.11
N VAL A 370 44.97 -31.90 -6.26
CA VAL A 370 45.74 -32.88 -5.46
C VAL A 370 45.68 -32.49 -3.99
N GLY A 371 45.64 -33.49 -3.10
CA GLY A 371 45.62 -33.30 -1.66
C GLY A 371 44.23 -33.15 -1.06
N THR A 372 44.17 -32.57 0.15
CA THR A 372 42.94 -32.37 0.92
C THR A 372 42.68 -30.88 1.22
N LEU A 373 41.42 -30.56 1.48
CA LEU A 373 40.93 -29.27 1.93
C LEU A 373 40.48 -29.42 3.39
N ARG A 374 41.01 -28.61 4.30
CA ARG A 374 40.60 -28.53 5.71
C ARG A 374 39.80 -27.26 5.95
N LEU A 375 38.66 -27.40 6.60
CA LEU A 375 37.74 -26.32 6.97
C LEU A 375 37.63 -26.27 8.49
N GLY A 376 37.99 -25.14 9.09
CA GLY A 376 37.71 -24.87 10.50
C GLY A 376 36.29 -24.35 10.67
N THR A 377 35.50 -24.97 11.54
CA THR A 377 34.16 -24.54 11.92
C THR A 377 34.02 -24.41 13.44
N ARG A 378 33.07 -23.59 13.90
CA ARG A 378 32.58 -23.67 15.28
C ARG A 378 31.70 -24.93 15.44
N SER A 379 31.50 -25.39 16.67
CA SER A 379 30.69 -26.56 16.96
C SER A 379 29.24 -26.42 16.46
N ASN A 380 28.61 -27.56 16.12
CA ASN A 380 27.23 -27.67 15.60
C ASN A 380 26.98 -27.07 14.19
N VAL A 381 27.87 -27.35 13.23
CA VAL A 381 27.72 -26.98 11.82
C VAL A 381 27.64 -28.24 10.93
N GLU A 382 26.66 -28.29 10.04
CA GLU A 382 26.53 -29.33 9.00
C GLU A 382 27.17 -28.84 7.70
N VAL A 383 28.00 -29.67 7.05
CA VAL A 383 28.84 -29.23 5.92
C VAL A 383 28.69 -30.15 4.71
N SER A 384 28.43 -29.56 3.55
CA SER A 384 28.35 -30.21 2.23
C SER A 384 29.35 -29.61 1.24
N ARG A 385 29.75 -30.36 0.20
CA ARG A 385 30.78 -29.95 -0.77
C ARG A 385 30.51 -30.45 -2.20
N GLY A 386 30.91 -29.68 -3.20
CA GLY A 386 30.86 -30.10 -4.60
C GLY A 386 31.73 -29.24 -5.52
N PRO A 387 31.82 -29.61 -6.82
CA PRO A 387 32.44 -28.76 -7.82
C PRO A 387 31.59 -27.49 -8.01
N HIS A 388 32.28 -26.38 -8.29
CA HIS A 388 31.65 -25.18 -8.83
C HIS A 388 31.71 -25.22 -10.36
N LEU A 389 30.55 -25.12 -11.02
CA LEU A 389 30.44 -25.17 -12.49
C LEU A 389 29.98 -23.82 -13.04
N THR A 390 30.60 -23.35 -14.12
CA THR A 390 30.18 -22.16 -14.86
C THR A 390 29.71 -22.54 -16.25
N THR A 391 28.45 -22.23 -16.61
CA THR A 391 27.84 -22.64 -17.88
C THR A 391 27.41 -21.42 -18.70
N LEU A 392 27.82 -21.37 -19.97
CA LEU A 392 27.39 -20.32 -20.91
C LEU A 392 26.02 -20.66 -21.52
N GLY A 393 25.00 -19.88 -21.17
CA GLY A 393 23.62 -20.09 -21.60
C GLY A 393 23.33 -19.50 -22.97
N HIS A 394 23.48 -20.31 -24.03
CA HIS A 394 23.24 -19.89 -25.42
C HIS A 394 21.87 -20.28 -25.98
N ILE A 395 21.26 -21.40 -25.53
CA ILE A 395 19.98 -21.95 -26.04
C ILE A 395 19.16 -22.51 -24.86
N PHE A 396 17.84 -22.66 -25.05
CA PHE A 396 16.75 -23.04 -24.13
C PHE A 396 16.89 -24.33 -23.27
N GLN A 397 18.04 -24.99 -23.24
CA GLN A 397 18.31 -26.12 -22.34
C GLN A 397 19.81 -26.22 -22.03
N VAL A 398 20.15 -26.38 -20.75
CA VAL A 398 21.51 -26.75 -20.33
C VAL A 398 21.73 -28.23 -20.65
N THR A 399 22.83 -28.55 -21.33
CA THR A 399 23.16 -29.93 -21.76
C THR A 399 24.18 -30.64 -20.87
N ASP A 400 24.89 -29.91 -20.00
CA ASP A 400 25.82 -30.49 -19.01
C ASP A 400 25.08 -30.79 -17.70
N MET A 401 24.82 -32.07 -17.48
CA MET A 401 24.07 -32.62 -16.34
C MET A 401 24.99 -33.04 -15.17
N SER A 402 26.26 -32.65 -15.18
CA SER A 402 27.23 -33.03 -14.14
C SER A 402 26.78 -32.54 -12.75
N PRO A 403 26.82 -33.38 -11.70
CA PRO A 403 26.33 -33.00 -10.37
C PRO A 403 27.20 -31.89 -9.74
N SER A 404 26.54 -30.83 -9.28
CA SER A 404 27.14 -29.64 -8.66
C SER A 404 26.61 -29.41 -7.24
N ILE A 405 27.27 -28.52 -6.49
CA ILE A 405 26.65 -27.82 -5.33
C ILE A 405 26.44 -26.33 -5.62
N HIS A 406 27.18 -25.78 -6.59
CA HIS A 406 27.02 -24.39 -6.99
C HIS A 406 27.28 -24.26 -8.49
N ARG A 407 26.28 -23.74 -9.22
CA ARG A 407 26.32 -23.58 -10.68
C ARG A 407 25.99 -22.14 -11.07
N THR A 408 26.96 -21.44 -11.67
CA THR A 408 26.76 -20.11 -12.25
C THR A 408 26.39 -20.23 -13.73
N ILE A 409 25.14 -19.92 -14.06
CA ILE A 409 24.72 -19.78 -15.46
C ILE A 409 24.94 -18.33 -15.89
N VAL A 410 25.60 -18.12 -17.03
CA VAL A 410 25.81 -16.80 -17.64
C VAL A 410 25.09 -16.75 -18.99
N PRO A 411 23.87 -16.15 -19.06
CA PRO A 411 23.12 -16.10 -20.32
C PRO A 411 23.64 -15.03 -21.28
N THR A 412 23.33 -15.18 -22.57
CA THR A 412 23.74 -14.22 -23.61
C THR A 412 23.18 -12.81 -23.43
N SER A 413 23.95 -11.80 -23.87
CA SER A 413 23.61 -10.36 -23.78
C SER A 413 22.39 -9.94 -24.59
N SER A 414 21.94 -10.76 -25.55
CA SER A 414 20.66 -10.56 -26.24
C SER A 414 19.46 -10.69 -25.29
N MET A 415 19.57 -11.37 -24.15
CA MET A 415 18.48 -11.55 -23.18
C MET A 415 18.41 -10.45 -22.12
N THR A 416 19.44 -9.62 -21.94
CA THR A 416 19.44 -8.58 -20.89
C THR A 416 18.69 -7.32 -21.33
N SER A 417 17.64 -6.91 -20.62
CA SER A 417 16.98 -5.59 -20.79
C SER A 417 16.11 -5.20 -19.58
N ALA A 418 16.08 -3.90 -19.27
CA ALA A 418 15.19 -3.26 -18.31
C ALA A 418 13.68 -3.38 -18.62
N LEU A 419 13.35 -3.73 -19.87
CA LEU A 419 11.97 -3.83 -20.40
C LEU A 419 11.44 -5.27 -20.49
N LEU A 420 12.29 -6.29 -20.32
CA LEU A 420 11.90 -7.69 -20.50
C LEU A 420 11.76 -8.41 -19.15
N ILE A 421 10.78 -9.30 -19.09
CA ILE A 421 10.57 -10.28 -18.01
C ILE A 421 10.59 -11.67 -18.64
N HIS A 422 11.36 -12.57 -18.04
CA HIS A 422 11.53 -13.95 -18.46
C HIS A 422 10.97 -14.88 -17.40
N ASP A 423 10.31 -15.96 -17.80
CA ASP A 423 9.91 -17.02 -16.90
C ASP A 423 11.02 -18.06 -16.84
N LEU A 424 11.50 -18.34 -15.63
CA LEU A 424 12.44 -19.42 -15.33
C LEU A 424 11.65 -20.66 -14.93
N GLU A 425 11.84 -21.74 -15.68
CA GLU A 425 11.34 -23.08 -15.39
C GLU A 425 12.52 -24.00 -15.03
N ILE A 426 12.40 -24.73 -13.93
CA ILE A 426 13.40 -25.68 -13.47
C ILE A 426 12.72 -27.02 -13.18
N THR A 427 13.31 -28.10 -13.68
CA THR A 427 12.94 -29.48 -13.31
C THR A 427 14.05 -30.03 -12.42
N LEU A 428 13.68 -30.51 -11.24
CA LEU A 428 14.57 -31.19 -10.29
C LEU A 428 14.45 -32.71 -10.44
N SER A 429 15.53 -33.42 -10.15
CA SER A 429 15.52 -34.90 -10.12
C SER A 429 14.56 -35.46 -9.07
N GLU A 430 14.01 -36.66 -9.32
CA GLU A 430 13.12 -37.38 -8.39
C GLU A 430 13.74 -37.61 -6.99
N ARG A 431 15.06 -37.45 -6.85
CA ARG A 431 15.83 -37.60 -5.60
C ARG A 431 15.82 -36.33 -4.72
N CYS A 432 15.10 -35.28 -5.12
CA CYS A 432 15.01 -34.00 -4.40
C CYS A 432 13.90 -33.95 -3.33
N VAL A 433 13.27 -35.06 -2.96
CA VAL A 433 12.24 -35.08 -1.90
C VAL A 433 12.84 -34.61 -0.57
N GLY A 434 12.30 -33.53 -0.01
CA GLY A 434 12.78 -32.92 1.24
C GLY A 434 14.17 -32.26 1.12
N ARG A 435 14.47 -31.65 -0.03
CA ARG A 435 15.75 -30.97 -0.31
C ARG A 435 15.50 -29.69 -1.09
N HIS A 436 16.10 -28.59 -0.64
CA HIS A 436 15.68 -27.22 -1.00
C HIS A 436 16.76 -26.47 -1.80
N PRO A 437 16.98 -26.78 -3.08
CA PRO A 437 17.89 -26.00 -3.91
C PRO A 437 17.31 -24.61 -4.21
N LEU A 438 18.20 -23.63 -4.41
CA LEU A 438 17.86 -22.21 -4.52
C LEU A 438 18.44 -21.61 -5.79
N VAL A 439 17.73 -20.66 -6.40
CA VAL A 439 18.30 -19.79 -7.43
C VAL A 439 18.50 -18.39 -6.88
N ARG A 440 19.74 -17.92 -6.95
CA ARG A 440 20.09 -16.51 -6.80
C ARG A 440 20.25 -15.88 -8.18
N ALA A 441 19.27 -15.09 -8.62
CA ALA A 441 19.39 -14.31 -9.84
C ALA A 441 20.10 -12.99 -9.54
N CYS A 442 21.35 -12.83 -9.99
CA CYS A 442 22.15 -11.62 -9.78
C CYS A 442 22.38 -10.82 -11.07
N MET A 443 22.29 -9.51 -10.97
CA MET A 443 22.51 -8.59 -12.08
C MET A 443 23.64 -7.63 -11.74
N PHE A 444 24.74 -7.70 -12.49
CA PHE A 444 25.97 -6.95 -12.23
C PHE A 444 26.12 -5.78 -13.21
N ASP A 445 26.15 -4.56 -12.67
CA ASP A 445 26.85 -3.45 -13.32
C ASP A 445 28.34 -3.57 -13.00
N THR A 446 29.11 -4.02 -14.00
CA THR A 446 30.54 -4.28 -13.89
C THR A 446 31.40 -3.00 -13.82
N GLN A 447 30.81 -1.81 -13.92
CA GLN A 447 31.52 -0.52 -13.86
C GLN A 447 31.29 0.21 -12.55
N HIS A 448 30.08 0.08 -12.00
CA HIS A 448 29.69 0.72 -10.74
C HIS A 448 29.71 -0.23 -9.53
N GLY A 449 30.00 -1.53 -9.75
CA GLY A 449 30.00 -2.56 -8.70
C GLY A 449 28.61 -2.89 -8.17
N LEU A 450 27.55 -2.45 -8.86
CA LEU A 450 26.18 -2.57 -8.38
C LEU A 450 25.65 -3.97 -8.67
N THR A 451 25.09 -4.58 -7.63
CA THR A 451 24.37 -5.85 -7.72
C THR A 451 22.92 -5.64 -7.34
N GLU A 452 21.99 -6.11 -8.17
CA GLU A 452 20.65 -6.49 -7.71
C GLU A 452 20.57 -8.01 -7.81
N CYS A 453 20.67 -8.70 -6.67
CA CYS A 453 20.45 -10.13 -6.55
C CYS A 453 19.02 -10.41 -6.05
N ARG A 454 18.45 -11.59 -6.31
CA ARG A 454 17.23 -12.08 -5.63
C ARG A 454 17.28 -13.59 -5.48
N PHE A 455 16.76 -14.06 -4.36
CA PHE A 455 16.71 -15.47 -4.02
C PHE A 455 15.30 -16.00 -4.26
N TYR A 456 15.22 -17.17 -4.90
CA TYR A 456 13.97 -17.87 -5.18
C TYR A 456 14.13 -19.33 -4.74
N PRO A 457 13.23 -19.89 -3.91
CA PRO A 457 13.19 -21.32 -3.65
C PRO A 457 12.72 -22.05 -4.92
N ILE A 458 13.39 -23.14 -5.31
CA ILE A 458 13.01 -23.88 -6.51
C ILE A 458 11.75 -24.70 -6.20
N SER A 459 10.70 -24.46 -6.99
CA SER A 459 9.41 -25.14 -6.88
C SER A 459 8.86 -25.43 -8.28
N ASN A 460 7.80 -26.25 -8.36
CA ASN A 460 7.11 -26.58 -9.62
C ASN A 460 6.29 -25.41 -10.22
N ARG A 461 6.67 -24.15 -9.97
CA ARG A 461 6.08 -22.93 -10.52
C ARG A 461 7.14 -22.12 -11.25
N SER A 462 6.77 -21.55 -12.40
CA SER A 462 7.67 -20.66 -13.14
C SER A 462 7.95 -19.36 -12.37
N MET A 463 9.19 -18.86 -12.47
CA MET A 463 9.68 -17.74 -11.67
C MET A 463 10.02 -16.53 -12.56
N GLY A 464 9.35 -15.40 -12.34
CA GLY A 464 9.51 -14.19 -13.14
C GLY A 464 10.82 -13.43 -12.85
N LEU A 465 11.84 -13.68 -13.67
CA LEU A 465 13.13 -12.99 -13.65
C LEU A 465 13.11 -11.74 -14.55
N HIS A 466 13.74 -10.64 -14.13
CA HIS A 466 13.74 -9.41 -14.92
C HIS A 466 14.83 -8.44 -14.50
N SER A 467 15.20 -7.52 -15.40
CA SER A 467 16.22 -6.50 -15.12
C SER A 467 15.66 -5.08 -14.92
N HIS A 468 16.57 -4.22 -14.48
CA HIS A 468 16.37 -2.81 -14.17
C HIS A 468 17.52 -1.99 -14.74
N LEU A 469 18.75 -2.20 -14.26
CA LEU A 469 19.94 -1.43 -14.67
C LEU A 469 20.30 -1.53 -16.17
N VAL A 470 20.16 -2.71 -16.80
CA VAL A 470 20.68 -2.92 -18.17
C VAL A 470 19.77 -2.28 -19.22
N SER A 471 20.28 -1.26 -19.90
CA SER A 471 19.55 -0.50 -20.94
C SER A 471 18.25 0.16 -20.44
N ALA A 472 18.28 0.70 -19.22
CA ALA A 472 17.17 1.47 -18.66
C ALA A 472 16.81 2.69 -19.53
N PRO A 473 15.51 2.95 -19.82
CA PRO A 473 15.10 4.15 -20.53
C PRO A 473 15.50 5.42 -19.79
N PHE A 474 15.93 6.44 -20.54
CA PHE A 474 16.41 7.73 -19.99
C PHE A 474 17.67 7.65 -19.11
N VAL A 475 18.42 6.55 -19.17
CA VAL A 475 19.75 6.40 -18.55
C VAL A 475 20.83 6.37 -19.65
N PRO A 476 21.95 7.10 -19.52
CA PRO A 476 23.06 7.01 -20.47
C PRO A 476 23.68 5.61 -20.50
N ILE A 477 24.06 5.11 -21.68
CA ILE A 477 24.65 3.78 -21.80
C ILE A 477 26.10 3.77 -21.30
N SER A 478 26.33 3.01 -20.23
CA SER A 478 27.65 2.54 -19.81
C SER A 478 28.20 1.50 -20.83
N PRO A 479 29.51 1.50 -21.15
CA PRO A 479 30.15 0.56 -22.08
C PRO A 479 29.78 -0.95 -21.94
N PRO A 480 29.92 -1.76 -23.01
CA PRO A 480 29.59 -3.19 -22.97
C PRO A 480 30.45 -3.93 -21.94
N GLY A 481 29.79 -4.66 -21.04
CA GLY A 481 30.41 -5.36 -19.91
C GLY A 481 29.38 -6.01 -18.97
N HIS A 482 28.19 -5.39 -18.85
CA HIS A 482 27.05 -5.90 -18.09
C HIS A 482 26.77 -7.38 -18.34
N ARG A 483 26.70 -8.15 -17.26
CA ARG A 483 26.28 -9.55 -17.25
C ARG A 483 25.30 -9.75 -16.11
N TRP A 484 24.27 -10.54 -16.37
CA TRP A 484 23.50 -11.18 -15.32
C TRP A 484 23.97 -12.62 -15.18
N THR A 485 23.89 -13.16 -13.97
CA THR A 485 24.17 -14.55 -13.65
C THR A 485 23.00 -15.13 -12.89
N LEU A 486 22.81 -16.44 -13.02
CA LEU A 486 21.90 -17.20 -12.17
C LEU A 486 22.78 -18.21 -11.42
N ASP A 487 22.99 -17.94 -10.15
CA ASP A 487 23.81 -18.74 -9.25
C ASP A 487 22.88 -19.73 -8.53
N MET A 488 22.92 -20.98 -8.96
CA MET A 488 22.10 -22.06 -8.44
C MET A 488 22.85 -22.82 -7.35
N PHE A 489 22.25 -22.94 -6.18
CA PHE A 489 22.80 -23.66 -5.03
C PHE A 489 22.05 -24.99 -4.85
N GLU A 490 22.76 -26.10 -4.95
CA GLU A 490 22.23 -27.46 -4.96
C GLU A 490 22.72 -28.25 -3.73
N GLN A 491 21.86 -29.11 -3.17
CA GLN A 491 22.23 -30.00 -2.06
C GLN A 491 22.80 -31.33 -2.57
N ALA A 492 23.71 -31.95 -1.81
CA ALA A 492 24.45 -33.15 -2.23
C ALA A 492 23.53 -34.33 -2.61
N GLY A 493 23.33 -34.55 -3.92
CA GLY A 493 22.48 -35.61 -4.47
C GLY A 493 21.02 -35.19 -4.76
N CYS A 494 20.71 -33.90 -4.72
CA CYS A 494 19.54 -33.31 -5.38
C CYS A 494 20.05 -32.39 -6.50
N THR A 495 19.85 -32.78 -7.75
CA THR A 495 20.39 -32.09 -8.93
C THR A 495 19.29 -31.57 -9.84
N THR A 496 19.55 -30.45 -10.50
CA THR A 496 18.73 -29.94 -11.59
C THR A 496 18.82 -30.85 -12.81
N GLU A 497 17.66 -31.28 -13.33
CA GLU A 497 17.57 -32.07 -14.58
C GLU A 497 17.22 -31.23 -15.81
N ARG A 498 16.56 -30.08 -15.61
CA ARG A 498 16.29 -29.14 -16.69
C ARG A 498 16.29 -27.71 -16.18
N PHE A 499 16.90 -26.84 -16.97
CA PHE A 499 16.79 -25.39 -16.86
C PHE A 499 16.21 -24.88 -18.19
N ALA A 500 15.15 -24.10 -18.14
CA ALA A 500 14.58 -23.40 -19.29
C ALA A 500 14.25 -21.95 -18.92
N LEU A 501 14.50 -21.02 -19.84
CA LEU A 501 14.28 -19.60 -19.65
C LEU A 501 13.52 -19.07 -20.87
N THR A 502 12.25 -18.70 -20.68
CA THR A 502 11.35 -18.24 -21.74
C THR A 502 11.04 -16.76 -21.57
N LEU A 503 10.57 -16.08 -22.62
CA LEU A 503 10.14 -14.68 -22.51
C LEU A 503 8.66 -14.61 -22.12
N ASN A 504 8.33 -13.89 -21.04
CA ASN A 504 6.94 -13.63 -20.65
C ASN A 504 6.44 -12.32 -21.30
N PRO A 505 5.57 -12.38 -22.33
CA PRO A 505 5.14 -11.17 -23.03
C PRO A 505 4.19 -10.30 -22.17
N TYR A 506 3.36 -10.91 -21.32
CA TYR A 506 2.38 -10.20 -20.50
C TYR A 506 3.04 -9.39 -19.38
N LEU A 507 4.00 -9.99 -18.69
CA LEU A 507 4.79 -9.33 -17.65
C LEU A 507 5.78 -8.32 -18.26
N SER A 508 6.33 -8.59 -19.45
CA SER A 508 7.12 -7.60 -20.22
C SER A 508 6.27 -6.40 -20.68
N LEU A 509 4.96 -6.58 -20.90
CA LEU A 509 4.06 -5.48 -21.25
C LEU A 509 3.69 -4.62 -20.02
N SER A 510 3.46 -5.20 -18.84
CA SER A 510 3.13 -4.44 -17.61
C SER A 510 4.32 -3.58 -17.15
N LYS A 511 5.51 -4.18 -16.96
CA LYS A 511 6.66 -3.86 -17.81
C LYS A 511 6.79 -2.43 -18.35
N ILE A 512 6.59 -2.37 -19.66
CA ILE A 512 6.60 -1.21 -20.55
C ILE A 512 5.56 -0.15 -20.16
N VAL A 513 4.35 -0.54 -19.76
CA VAL A 513 3.28 0.40 -19.38
C VAL A 513 3.65 1.22 -18.14
N ILE A 514 4.19 0.58 -17.10
CA ILE A 514 4.61 1.26 -15.86
C ILE A 514 5.74 2.26 -16.16
N ARG A 515 6.75 1.85 -16.95
CA ARG A 515 7.90 2.69 -17.31
C ARG A 515 7.53 3.89 -18.19
N TYR A 516 6.57 3.75 -19.10
CA TYR A 516 6.18 4.83 -20.03
C TYR A 516 4.86 5.54 -19.69
N ARG A 517 4.33 5.36 -18.48
CA ARG A 517 3.10 6.01 -18.00
C ARG A 517 3.06 7.53 -18.25
N MET A 518 4.19 8.23 -18.10
CA MET A 518 4.30 9.68 -18.35
C MET A 518 4.25 10.05 -19.84
N ALA A 519 4.79 9.20 -20.73
CA ALA A 519 4.73 9.40 -22.17
C ALA A 519 3.28 9.36 -22.69
N LEU A 520 2.43 8.49 -22.11
CA LEU A 520 1.00 8.42 -22.47
C LEU A 520 0.31 9.77 -22.29
N PHE A 521 0.43 10.39 -21.10
CA PHE A 521 -0.18 11.69 -20.81
C PHE A 521 0.38 12.81 -21.72
N ALA A 522 1.70 12.86 -21.92
CA ALA A 522 2.32 13.90 -22.74
C ALA A 522 1.97 13.79 -24.22
N TRP A 523 1.94 12.57 -24.78
CA TRP A 523 1.69 12.36 -26.21
C TRP A 523 0.21 12.55 -26.56
N ILE A 524 -0.73 12.24 -25.67
CA ILE A 524 -2.14 12.64 -25.80
C ILE A 524 -2.27 14.16 -25.94
N CYS A 525 -1.51 14.94 -25.16
CA CYS A 525 -1.47 16.39 -25.30
C CYS A 525 -0.80 16.83 -26.60
N GLY A 526 0.27 16.16 -27.04
CA GLY A 526 0.88 16.36 -28.35
C GLY A 526 -0.12 16.21 -29.51
N TRP A 527 -0.93 15.14 -29.49
CA TRP A 527 -2.01 14.94 -30.46
C TRP A 527 -3.08 16.01 -30.37
N THR A 528 -3.51 16.37 -29.16
CA THR A 528 -4.50 17.44 -28.92
C THR A 528 -4.04 18.77 -29.53
N VAL A 529 -2.80 19.18 -29.24
CA VAL A 529 -2.19 20.42 -29.76
C VAL A 529 -2.05 20.38 -31.28
N ALA A 530 -1.65 19.24 -31.86
CA ALA A 530 -1.54 19.08 -33.31
C ALA A 530 -2.90 19.17 -34.04
N VAL A 531 -3.94 18.57 -33.48
CA VAL A 531 -5.32 18.64 -34.01
C VAL A 531 -5.86 20.07 -33.93
N VAL A 532 -5.64 20.79 -32.82
CA VAL A 532 -6.01 22.21 -32.68
C VAL A 532 -5.21 23.11 -33.65
N GLY A 533 -3.91 22.85 -33.83
CA GLY A 533 -3.07 23.54 -34.81
C GLY A 533 -3.55 23.34 -36.26
N LYS A 534 -4.10 22.16 -36.58
CA LYS A 534 -4.79 21.93 -37.86
C LYS A 534 -6.16 22.60 -37.94
N MET A 535 -6.96 22.59 -36.87
CA MET A 535 -8.26 23.29 -36.82
C MET A 535 -8.10 24.77 -37.15
N ILE A 536 -7.19 25.48 -36.48
CA ILE A 536 -6.88 26.89 -36.75
C ILE A 536 -6.43 27.07 -38.21
N GLY A 537 -5.61 26.14 -38.73
CA GLY A 537 -5.23 26.11 -40.14
C GLY A 537 -6.42 25.97 -41.10
N SER A 538 -7.46 25.21 -40.74
CA SER A 538 -8.66 25.00 -41.56
C SER A 538 -9.60 26.20 -41.52
N VAL A 539 -9.84 26.80 -40.34
CA VAL A 539 -10.61 28.04 -40.16
C VAL A 539 -9.99 29.19 -40.97
N ASN A 540 -8.67 29.21 -41.13
CA ASN A 540 -7.98 30.19 -41.99
C ASN A 540 -8.21 29.99 -43.51
N THR A 541 -8.87 28.91 -43.93
CA THR A 541 -9.05 28.52 -45.35
C THR A 541 -10.50 28.21 -45.77
N SER A 542 -11.41 27.99 -44.81
CA SER A 542 -12.79 27.57 -45.06
C SER A 542 -13.79 28.64 -44.62
N THR A 543 -14.83 28.86 -45.43
CA THR A 543 -15.96 29.74 -45.08
C THR A 543 -16.95 29.13 -44.08
N LYS A 544 -16.77 27.85 -43.72
CA LYS A 544 -17.56 27.13 -42.70
C LYS A 544 -16.62 26.33 -41.79
N PRO A 545 -16.74 26.39 -40.45
CA PRO A 545 -16.02 25.48 -39.57
C PRO A 545 -16.62 24.07 -39.66
N SER A 546 -15.76 23.08 -39.86
CA SER A 546 -16.07 21.66 -39.75
C SER A 546 -16.27 21.24 -38.29
N LEU A 547 -16.90 20.08 -38.08
CA LEU A 547 -17.02 19.45 -36.77
C LEU A 547 -15.66 18.93 -36.31
N PHE A 548 -15.47 18.77 -35.00
CA PHE A 548 -14.23 18.24 -34.43
C PHE A 548 -13.92 16.82 -34.95
N ALA A 549 -14.96 16.00 -35.16
CA ALA A 549 -14.86 14.69 -35.78
C ALA A 549 -14.25 14.74 -37.21
N ASP A 550 -14.77 15.60 -38.09
CA ASP A 550 -14.24 15.77 -39.46
C ASP A 550 -12.75 16.18 -39.45
N ILE A 551 -12.34 16.98 -38.46
CA ILE A 551 -10.96 17.44 -38.31
C ILE A 551 -10.06 16.28 -37.85
N ILE A 552 -10.50 15.49 -36.87
CA ILE A 552 -9.82 14.25 -36.42
C ILE A 552 -9.70 13.27 -37.59
N GLU A 553 -10.78 12.99 -38.32
CA GLU A 553 -10.79 12.05 -39.44
C GLU A 553 -9.84 12.51 -40.56
N SER A 554 -9.90 13.79 -40.92
CA SER A 554 -8.98 14.42 -41.86
C SER A 554 -7.53 14.40 -41.36
N PHE A 555 -7.29 14.40 -40.04
CA PHE A 555 -5.95 14.32 -39.44
C PHE A 555 -5.41 12.88 -39.40
N ALA A 556 -6.27 11.90 -39.13
CA ALA A 556 -5.95 10.47 -39.17
C ALA A 556 -5.51 10.01 -40.57
N ARG A 557 -6.26 10.39 -41.63
CA ARG A 557 -6.09 9.90 -43.01
C ARG A 557 -4.69 10.08 -43.62
N ARG A 558 -3.92 11.13 -43.26
CA ARG A 558 -2.56 11.38 -43.77
C ARG A 558 -1.61 11.96 -42.71
N PRO A 559 -1.92 13.08 -42.02
CA PRO A 559 -1.00 13.67 -41.03
C PRO A 559 -0.50 12.71 -39.93
N VAL A 560 -1.36 11.85 -39.36
CA VAL A 560 -0.94 10.87 -38.35
C VAL A 560 0.05 9.86 -38.93
N ILE A 561 -0.21 9.32 -40.12
CA ILE A 561 0.68 8.37 -40.80
C ILE A 561 2.06 9.02 -41.07
N SER A 562 2.07 10.27 -41.54
CA SER A 562 3.33 11.03 -41.74
C SER A 562 4.06 11.30 -40.42
N ALA A 563 3.35 11.66 -39.35
CA ALA A 563 3.95 11.89 -38.04
C ALA A 563 4.56 10.61 -37.46
N ILE A 564 3.86 9.47 -37.55
CA ILE A 564 4.37 8.16 -37.14
C ILE A 564 5.61 7.78 -37.95
N GLY A 565 5.60 7.99 -39.28
CA GLY A 565 6.77 7.76 -40.13
C GLY A 565 7.99 8.61 -39.74
N ILE A 566 7.78 9.88 -39.40
CA ILE A 566 8.84 10.77 -38.90
C ILE A 566 9.36 10.28 -37.53
N LEU A 567 8.48 9.85 -36.62
CA LEU A 567 8.86 9.30 -35.31
C LEU A 567 9.68 8.00 -35.45
N VAL A 568 9.39 7.16 -36.44
CA VAL A 568 10.21 5.97 -36.78
C VAL A 568 11.61 6.38 -37.24
N VAL A 569 11.74 7.38 -38.12
CA VAL A 569 13.05 7.90 -38.53
C VAL A 569 13.80 8.50 -37.33
N LEU A 570 13.11 9.22 -36.45
CA LEU A 570 13.72 9.84 -35.27
C LEU A 570 14.24 8.82 -34.25
N VAL A 571 13.56 7.69 -34.01
CA VAL A 571 14.09 6.64 -33.11
C VAL A 571 15.27 5.87 -33.74
N MET A 572 15.29 5.70 -35.06
CA MET A 572 16.48 5.17 -35.75
C MET A 572 17.68 6.12 -35.63
N LEU A 573 17.45 7.43 -35.78
CA LEU A 573 18.48 8.45 -35.54
C LEU A 573 18.91 8.50 -34.05
N GLN A 574 17.98 8.34 -33.11
CA GLN A 574 18.27 8.30 -31.67
C GLN A 574 19.20 7.14 -31.30
N THR A 575 18.87 5.93 -31.77
CA THR A 575 19.68 4.73 -31.52
C THR A 575 21.04 4.79 -32.23
N ALA A 576 21.15 5.41 -33.40
CA ALA A 576 22.44 5.71 -34.02
C ALA A 576 23.27 6.75 -33.25
N ALA A 577 22.63 7.82 -32.73
CA ALA A 577 23.28 8.93 -32.03
C ALA A 577 23.36 8.77 -30.50
N GLN A 578 23.09 7.57 -29.97
CA GLN A 578 23.01 7.23 -28.53
C GLN A 578 24.22 7.62 -27.66
N ARG A 579 25.38 7.92 -28.27
CA ARG A 579 26.60 8.40 -27.58
C ARG A 579 26.57 9.90 -27.25
N VAL A 580 25.63 10.67 -27.80
CA VAL A 580 25.47 12.10 -27.50
C VAL A 580 24.65 12.24 -26.21
N PRO A 581 25.14 12.89 -25.13
CA PRO A 581 24.53 12.80 -23.80
C PRO A 581 23.04 13.17 -23.69
N VAL A 582 22.53 14.04 -24.56
CA VAL A 582 21.11 14.47 -24.56
C VAL A 582 20.20 13.48 -25.30
N VAL A 583 20.74 12.67 -26.21
CA VAL A 583 19.96 11.83 -27.13
C VAL A 583 19.24 10.66 -26.42
N PRO A 584 19.82 9.97 -25.41
CA PRO A 584 19.10 8.99 -24.57
C PRO A 584 17.90 9.56 -23.80
N PHE A 585 17.71 10.89 -23.77
CA PHE A 585 16.61 11.53 -23.03
C PHE A 585 15.39 11.90 -23.91
N LEU A 586 15.48 11.70 -25.23
CA LEU A 586 14.43 12.05 -26.20
C LEU A 586 13.44 10.89 -26.44
N LEU A 587 12.30 11.20 -27.08
CA LEU A 587 11.23 10.24 -27.44
C LEU A 587 10.78 9.40 -26.23
N LEU A 588 11.05 8.10 -26.22
CA LEU A 588 10.79 7.16 -25.12
C LEU A 588 12.09 6.75 -24.39
N GLY A 589 13.22 7.40 -24.65
CA GLY A 589 14.51 7.06 -24.05
C GLY A 589 15.05 5.68 -24.42
N THR A 590 14.45 5.01 -25.41
CA THR A 590 14.85 3.69 -25.90
C THR A 590 16.11 3.79 -26.74
N THR A 591 17.25 3.39 -26.17
CA THR A 591 18.54 3.36 -26.86
C THR A 591 18.79 2.06 -27.64
N GLU A 592 18.04 1.00 -27.35
CA GLU A 592 18.18 -0.29 -28.03
C GLU A 592 17.34 -0.38 -29.30
N VAL A 593 17.98 -0.69 -30.43
CA VAL A 593 17.32 -0.80 -31.75
C VAL A 593 16.11 -1.76 -31.71
N ARG A 594 16.17 -2.88 -30.97
CA ARG A 594 15.05 -3.85 -30.88
C ARG A 594 13.72 -3.24 -30.42
N PHE A 595 13.74 -2.13 -29.68
CA PHE A 595 12.54 -1.46 -29.17
C PHE A 595 12.08 -0.28 -30.03
N TRP A 596 12.64 -0.09 -31.24
CA TRP A 596 12.23 0.98 -32.17
C TRP A 596 10.71 1.00 -32.41
N LEU A 597 10.06 -0.16 -32.43
CA LEU A 597 8.62 -0.33 -32.67
C LEU A 597 7.74 0.19 -31.52
N LEU A 598 8.29 0.36 -30.30
CA LEU A 598 7.52 0.95 -29.20
C LEU A 598 7.10 2.40 -29.51
N VAL A 599 7.94 3.17 -30.20
CA VAL A 599 7.64 4.56 -30.58
C VAL A 599 6.40 4.68 -31.49
N PRO A 600 6.30 4.02 -32.66
CA PRO A 600 5.09 4.05 -33.49
C PRO A 600 3.88 3.37 -32.83
N LEU A 601 4.08 2.35 -31.98
CA LEU A 601 2.98 1.72 -31.22
C LEU A 601 2.38 2.69 -30.19
N PHE A 602 3.21 3.33 -29.35
CA PHE A 602 2.76 4.35 -28.40
C PHE A 602 2.15 5.55 -29.11
N ALA A 603 2.69 5.97 -30.26
CA ALA A 603 2.13 7.06 -31.06
C ALA A 603 0.70 6.71 -31.54
N SER A 604 0.51 5.49 -32.06
CA SER A 604 -0.79 4.99 -32.51
C SER A 604 -1.79 4.80 -31.35
N PHE A 605 -1.34 4.22 -30.23
CA PHE A 605 -2.15 3.96 -29.05
C PHE A 605 -2.59 5.25 -28.35
N THR A 606 -1.69 6.23 -28.20
CA THR A 606 -2.03 7.55 -27.62
C THR A 606 -2.93 8.36 -28.54
N PHE A 607 -2.83 8.21 -29.86
CA PHE A 607 -3.81 8.79 -30.79
C PHE A 607 -5.18 8.13 -30.66
N ALA A 608 -5.25 6.80 -30.56
CA ALA A 608 -6.49 6.07 -30.35
C ALA A 608 -7.16 6.45 -29.01
N LEU A 609 -6.39 6.54 -27.93
CA LEU A 609 -6.87 6.95 -26.60
C LEU A 609 -7.31 8.43 -26.59
N PHE A 610 -6.63 9.32 -27.32
CA PHE A 610 -7.08 10.68 -27.58
C PHE A 610 -8.44 10.72 -28.32
N CYS A 611 -8.63 9.89 -29.35
CA CYS A 611 -9.91 9.75 -30.05
C CYS A 611 -11.03 9.22 -29.12
N VAL A 612 -10.76 8.21 -28.30
CA VAL A 612 -11.73 7.69 -27.32
C VAL A 612 -12.08 8.74 -26.27
N ALA A 613 -11.10 9.43 -25.69
CA ALA A 613 -11.33 10.49 -24.72
C ALA A 613 -12.14 11.64 -25.31
N THR A 614 -11.85 12.06 -26.54
CA THR A 614 -12.61 13.14 -27.21
C THR A 614 -14.02 12.72 -27.60
N MET A 615 -14.27 11.46 -27.96
CA MET A 615 -15.63 10.93 -28.14
C MET A 615 -16.40 10.91 -26.81
N ILE A 616 -15.81 10.42 -25.72
CA ILE A 616 -16.46 10.40 -24.39
C ILE A 616 -16.84 11.82 -23.95
N LEU A 617 -15.91 12.78 -24.07
CA LEU A 617 -16.15 14.18 -23.72
C LEU A 617 -17.20 14.84 -24.64
N ALA A 618 -17.26 14.50 -25.93
CA ALA A 618 -18.29 14.98 -26.84
C ALA A 618 -19.68 14.41 -26.50
N THR A 619 -19.78 13.15 -26.09
CA THR A 619 -21.01 12.53 -25.60
C THR A 619 -21.49 13.17 -24.30
N ILE A 620 -20.59 13.37 -23.33
CA ILE A 620 -20.90 14.07 -22.07
C ILE A 620 -21.40 15.50 -22.34
N PHE A 621 -20.70 16.26 -23.19
CA PHE A 621 -21.13 17.61 -23.58
C PHE A 621 -22.49 17.61 -24.26
N SER A 622 -22.76 16.65 -25.14
CA SER A 622 -24.06 16.51 -25.82
C SER A 622 -25.18 16.21 -24.82
N GLY A 623 -24.95 15.32 -23.85
CA GLY A 623 -25.87 15.05 -22.75
C GLY A 623 -26.16 16.29 -21.90
N LEU A 624 -25.12 17.08 -21.57
CA LEU A 624 -25.29 18.35 -20.84
C LEU A 624 -26.09 19.40 -21.64
N VAL A 625 -25.98 19.42 -22.97
CA VAL A 625 -26.81 20.30 -23.84
C VAL A 625 -28.27 19.85 -23.87
N VAL A 626 -28.53 18.53 -23.93
CA VAL A 626 -29.90 17.98 -23.86
C VAL A 626 -30.53 18.26 -22.50
N LEU A 627 -29.80 17.98 -21.41
CA LEU A 627 -30.25 18.25 -20.04
C LEU A 627 -30.53 19.75 -19.83
N ARG A 628 -29.64 20.64 -20.32
CA ARG A 628 -29.88 22.09 -20.29
C ARG A 628 -31.17 22.47 -21.03
N ARG A 629 -31.39 21.93 -22.23
CA ARG A 629 -32.62 22.19 -23.02
C ARG A 629 -33.88 21.72 -22.30
N GLY A 630 -33.82 20.61 -21.56
CA GLY A 630 -34.93 20.12 -20.71
C GLY A 630 -35.29 21.08 -19.57
N PHE A 631 -34.33 21.83 -19.02
CA PHE A 631 -34.58 22.86 -18.00
C PHE A 631 -34.95 24.24 -18.56
N GLU A 632 -34.80 24.49 -19.87
CA GLU A 632 -35.11 25.77 -20.53
C GLU A 632 -36.53 25.82 -21.15
N VAL A 633 -37.40 24.85 -20.83
CA VAL A 633 -38.73 24.64 -21.48
C VAL A 633 -39.76 25.73 -21.22
N ASP A 634 -39.70 26.44 -20.08
CA ASP A 634 -40.75 27.39 -19.65
C ASP A 634 -40.19 28.80 -19.35
N ARG A 635 -39.41 29.35 -20.30
CA ARG A 635 -39.01 30.77 -20.25
C ARG A 635 -39.11 31.44 -21.61
N ASP A 636 -39.82 32.56 -21.62
CA ASP A 636 -40.34 33.20 -22.82
C ASP A 636 -39.26 33.87 -23.71
N LYS A 637 -39.57 34.07 -24.99
CA LYS A 637 -38.65 34.60 -26.01
C LYS A 637 -38.38 36.09 -25.82
N LYS A 638 -37.38 36.45 -25.00
CA LYS A 638 -36.70 37.75 -25.11
C LYS A 638 -35.31 37.76 -24.46
N ASP A 639 -34.30 37.51 -25.28
CA ASP A 639 -32.95 38.06 -25.10
C ASP A 639 -32.26 38.13 -26.49
N THR A 640 -32.39 39.29 -27.15
CA THR A 640 -31.59 39.60 -28.35
C THR A 640 -30.14 39.83 -27.95
N ILE A 641 -29.20 39.25 -28.69
CA ILE A 641 -27.76 39.34 -28.40
C ILE A 641 -27.29 40.80 -28.55
N GLU A 642 -27.24 41.55 -27.45
CA GLU A 642 -26.74 42.92 -27.47
C GLU A 642 -25.27 42.99 -27.90
N SER A 643 -24.95 44.06 -28.63
CA SER A 643 -23.64 44.34 -29.23
C SER A 643 -22.61 44.84 -28.19
N THR A 644 -22.46 44.09 -27.10
CA THR A 644 -21.47 44.24 -26.01
C THR A 644 -20.22 45.02 -26.41
N SER A 645 -20.04 46.20 -25.80
CA SER A 645 -18.99 47.16 -26.12
C SER A 645 -17.57 46.57 -25.96
N LEU A 646 -16.58 47.19 -26.59
CA LEU A 646 -15.18 46.74 -26.45
C LEU A 646 -14.72 46.74 -24.97
N ALA A 647 -15.15 47.76 -24.20
CA ALA A 647 -14.88 47.85 -22.76
C ALA A 647 -15.45 46.66 -21.97
N SER A 648 -16.69 46.23 -22.27
CA SER A 648 -17.32 45.07 -21.60
C SER A 648 -16.59 43.73 -21.84
N LYS A 649 -15.71 43.67 -22.84
CA LYS A 649 -14.87 42.50 -23.17
C LYS A 649 -13.46 42.62 -22.58
N VAL A 650 -12.88 43.82 -22.60
CA VAL A 650 -11.52 44.09 -22.11
C VAL A 650 -11.44 44.18 -20.58
N VAL A 651 -12.45 44.74 -19.90
CA VAL A 651 -12.41 44.90 -18.43
C VAL A 651 -12.34 43.55 -17.69
N PRO A 652 -13.17 42.53 -18.00
CA PRO A 652 -13.00 41.20 -17.39
C PRO A 652 -11.67 40.52 -17.73
N ALA A 653 -11.09 40.80 -18.90
CA ALA A 653 -9.75 40.33 -19.28
C ALA A 653 -8.67 40.89 -18.35
N ALA A 654 -8.67 42.22 -18.19
CA ALA A 654 -7.74 42.93 -17.33
C ALA A 654 -7.88 42.47 -15.88
N VAL A 655 -9.11 42.38 -15.35
CA VAL A 655 -9.35 41.91 -13.98
C VAL A 655 -8.79 40.50 -13.76
N ILE A 656 -9.04 39.52 -14.63
CA ILE A 656 -8.51 38.16 -14.46
C ILE A 656 -6.97 38.14 -14.52
N VAL A 657 -6.36 38.82 -15.50
CA VAL A 657 -4.89 38.87 -15.64
C VAL A 657 -4.23 39.58 -14.46
N THR A 658 -4.79 40.71 -14.01
CA THR A 658 -4.30 41.44 -12.82
C THR A 658 -4.51 40.64 -11.53
N SER A 659 -5.63 39.92 -11.37
CA SER A 659 -5.83 39.04 -10.21
C SER A 659 -4.80 37.92 -10.17
N VAL A 660 -4.42 37.32 -11.31
CA VAL A 660 -3.33 36.32 -11.35
C VAL A 660 -1.96 36.95 -11.03
N TRP A 661 -1.75 38.19 -11.46
CA TRP A 661 -0.51 38.91 -11.21
C TRP A 661 -0.31 39.36 -9.75
N ILE A 662 -1.36 39.39 -8.92
CA ILE A 662 -1.28 39.91 -7.54
C ILE A 662 -1.70 38.89 -6.47
N PHE A 663 -2.75 38.07 -6.69
CA PHE A 663 -3.36 37.27 -5.61
C PHE A 663 -3.68 35.81 -5.96
N ILE A 664 -3.87 35.48 -7.25
CA ILE A 664 -4.46 34.21 -7.68
C ILE A 664 -3.43 33.40 -8.51
N PRO A 665 -3.37 32.07 -8.38
CA PRO A 665 -2.57 31.22 -9.26
C PRO A 665 -3.10 31.16 -10.69
N LYS A 666 -2.17 30.99 -11.63
CA LYS A 666 -2.46 30.66 -13.03
C LYS A 666 -3.33 29.38 -13.16
N GLU A 667 -3.15 28.38 -12.28
CA GLU A 667 -3.93 27.14 -12.29
C GLU A 667 -5.40 27.33 -11.87
N LEU A 668 -5.70 28.14 -10.85
CA LEU A 668 -7.10 28.44 -10.50
C LEU A 668 -7.74 29.30 -11.59
N ALA A 669 -7.02 30.28 -12.13
CA ALA A 669 -7.52 31.06 -13.26
C ALA A 669 -7.81 30.19 -14.49
N PHE A 670 -7.02 29.14 -14.75
CA PHE A 670 -7.33 28.14 -15.77
C PHE A 670 -8.67 27.44 -15.49
N VAL A 671 -8.90 26.99 -14.25
CA VAL A 671 -10.16 26.32 -13.86
C VAL A 671 -11.36 27.27 -13.93
N VAL A 672 -11.21 28.52 -13.49
CA VAL A 672 -12.27 29.54 -13.59
C VAL A 672 -12.59 29.86 -15.05
N LEU A 673 -11.57 30.04 -15.90
CA LEU A 673 -11.76 30.22 -17.35
C LEU A 673 -12.40 28.98 -18.01
N TYR A 674 -12.03 27.77 -17.57
CA TYR A 674 -12.64 26.52 -18.04
C TYR A 674 -14.13 26.45 -17.69
N LEU A 675 -14.53 26.74 -16.45
CA LEU A 675 -15.92 26.71 -16.00
C LEU A 675 -16.75 27.82 -16.68
N LEU A 676 -16.20 29.03 -16.81
CA LEU A 676 -16.83 30.11 -17.57
C LEU A 676 -17.03 29.72 -19.04
N HIS A 677 -16.02 29.14 -19.67
CA HIS A 677 -16.06 28.73 -21.08
C HIS A 677 -17.02 27.55 -21.30
N LEU A 678 -17.09 26.59 -20.37
CA LEU A 678 -18.08 25.50 -20.33
C LEU A 678 -19.50 26.06 -20.33
N VAL A 679 -19.80 27.01 -19.44
CA VAL A 679 -21.13 27.65 -19.37
C VAL A 679 -21.45 28.40 -20.67
N THR A 680 -20.50 29.13 -21.27
CA THR A 680 -20.74 29.80 -22.56
C THR A 680 -20.89 28.83 -23.73
N SER A 681 -20.17 27.70 -23.71
CA SER A 681 -20.28 26.64 -24.71
C SER A 681 -21.65 25.97 -24.66
N LEU A 682 -22.11 25.60 -23.46
CA LEU A 682 -23.43 24.99 -23.24
C LEU A 682 -24.57 25.94 -23.63
N ARG A 683 -24.48 27.25 -23.29
CA ARG A 683 -25.47 28.26 -23.75
C ARG A 683 -25.46 28.42 -25.27
N SER A 684 -24.28 28.49 -25.89
CA SER A 684 -24.17 28.62 -27.36
C SER A 684 -24.76 27.41 -28.09
N ALA A 685 -24.59 26.21 -27.52
CA ALA A 685 -25.09 24.97 -28.09
C ALA A 685 -26.58 24.69 -27.75
N SER A 686 -27.12 25.13 -26.60
CA SER A 686 -28.55 24.98 -26.33
C SER A 686 -29.40 25.82 -27.27
N VAL A 687 -28.91 27.00 -27.69
CA VAL A 687 -29.52 27.78 -28.79
C VAL A 687 -29.35 27.04 -30.13
N ASP A 688 -28.12 26.94 -30.66
CA ASP A 688 -27.86 26.21 -31.92
C ASP A 688 -26.51 25.47 -31.91
N VAL A 689 -26.59 24.14 -31.80
CA VAL A 689 -25.48 23.18 -31.91
C VAL A 689 -24.74 23.26 -33.26
N GLN A 690 -25.45 23.60 -34.34
CA GLN A 690 -24.85 23.67 -35.68
C GLN A 690 -24.13 25.00 -35.96
N SER A 691 -24.35 26.01 -35.11
CA SER A 691 -23.76 27.34 -35.28
C SER A 691 -22.23 27.28 -35.29
N PRO A 692 -21.55 28.06 -36.16
CA PRO A 692 -20.10 28.19 -36.16
C PRO A 692 -19.50 28.52 -34.79
N GLN A 693 -20.19 29.38 -34.02
CA GLN A 693 -19.80 29.79 -32.68
C GLN A 693 -19.91 28.65 -31.66
N ALA A 694 -20.98 27.84 -31.67
CA ALA A 694 -21.07 26.66 -30.80
C ALA A 694 -19.97 25.64 -31.10
N LYS A 695 -19.70 25.38 -32.40
CA LYS A 695 -18.62 24.47 -32.83
C LYS A 695 -17.25 24.94 -32.38
N PHE A 696 -16.92 26.23 -32.56
CA PHE A 696 -15.66 26.80 -32.08
C PHE A 696 -15.52 26.67 -30.56
N ASN A 697 -16.56 27.07 -29.81
CA ASN A 697 -16.57 26.99 -28.36
C ASN A 697 -16.40 25.56 -27.85
N HIS A 698 -17.06 24.58 -28.46
CA HIS A 698 -16.93 23.17 -28.11
C HIS A 698 -15.51 22.63 -28.32
N CYS A 699 -14.84 22.96 -29.44
CA CYS A 699 -13.46 22.54 -29.67
C CYS A 699 -12.48 23.16 -28.67
N VAL A 700 -12.66 24.44 -28.32
CA VAL A 700 -11.88 25.12 -27.26
C VAL A 700 -12.11 24.47 -25.90
N LEU A 701 -13.35 24.08 -25.59
CA LEU A 701 -13.69 23.39 -24.36
C LEU A 701 -12.97 22.04 -24.26
N LEU A 702 -13.04 21.20 -25.30
CA LEU A 702 -12.34 19.90 -25.34
C LEU A 702 -10.82 20.04 -25.13
N PHE A 703 -10.20 21.04 -25.77
CA PHE A 703 -8.79 21.36 -25.57
C PHE A 703 -8.47 21.70 -24.10
N MET A 704 -9.30 22.52 -23.45
CA MET A 704 -9.11 22.86 -22.04
C MET A 704 -9.40 21.67 -21.09
N THR A 705 -10.38 20.81 -21.39
CA THR A 705 -10.65 19.61 -20.58
C THR A 705 -9.45 18.66 -20.58
N LEU A 706 -8.80 18.44 -21.73
CA LEU A 706 -7.66 17.53 -21.86
C LEU A 706 -6.37 18.05 -21.18
N LEU A 707 -6.25 19.37 -20.96
CA LEU A 707 -5.17 19.97 -20.18
C LEU A 707 -5.44 20.03 -18.66
N LEU A 708 -6.69 19.78 -18.23
CA LEU A 708 -7.07 19.87 -16.82
C LEU A 708 -6.23 18.97 -15.87
N PRO A 709 -5.84 17.72 -16.22
CA PRO A 709 -5.04 16.87 -15.33
C PRO A 709 -3.65 17.44 -14.96
N PHE A 710 -3.04 18.22 -15.86
CA PHE A 710 -1.71 18.80 -15.64
C PHE A 710 -1.75 19.95 -14.63
N ASN A 711 -2.81 20.76 -14.68
CA ASN A 711 -3.11 21.73 -13.63
C ASN A 711 -3.57 21.02 -12.33
N GLY A 712 -4.11 19.81 -12.44
CA GLY A 712 -4.68 18.95 -11.38
C GLY A 712 -3.75 18.57 -10.22
N ALA A 713 -2.47 18.30 -10.47
CA ALA A 713 -1.53 17.92 -9.42
C ALA A 713 -1.13 19.14 -8.56
N THR A 714 -0.68 20.22 -9.19
CA THR A 714 -0.43 21.51 -8.54
C THR A 714 -1.71 22.08 -7.91
N LEU A 715 -2.89 21.72 -8.45
CA LEU A 715 -4.20 21.93 -7.85
C LEU A 715 -4.22 21.46 -6.39
N ALA A 716 -4.05 20.15 -6.17
CA ALA A 716 -4.17 19.53 -4.84
C ALA A 716 -3.29 20.17 -3.75
N VAL A 717 -2.10 20.67 -4.11
CA VAL A 717 -1.13 21.25 -3.16
C VAL A 717 -1.64 22.54 -2.48
N TRP A 718 -2.50 23.36 -3.13
CA TRP A 718 -3.11 24.53 -2.45
C TRP A 718 -4.29 24.17 -1.58
N ALA A 719 -5.09 23.18 -1.96
CA ALA A 719 -6.19 22.74 -1.10
C ALA A 719 -5.64 22.34 0.28
N ARG A 720 -4.65 21.42 0.29
CA ARG A 720 -3.98 20.97 1.51
C ARG A 720 -3.31 22.13 2.25
N ASN A 721 -2.50 22.93 1.57
CA ASN A 721 -1.64 23.88 2.27
C ASN A 721 -2.36 25.20 2.65
N MET A 722 -3.49 25.56 2.01
CA MET A 722 -4.39 26.64 2.47
C MET A 722 -5.27 26.18 3.63
N TRP A 723 -5.76 24.93 3.59
CA TRP A 723 -6.45 24.32 4.72
C TRP A 723 -5.55 24.28 5.97
N ALA A 724 -4.25 24.09 5.77
CA ALA A 724 -3.21 24.22 6.80
C ALA A 724 -2.82 25.69 7.15
N GLY A 725 -3.64 26.70 6.82
CA GLY A 725 -3.55 28.08 7.32
C GLY A 725 -2.35 28.95 6.87
N ASN A 726 -1.35 28.37 6.22
CA ASN A 726 -0.10 29.03 5.85
C ASN A 726 -0.21 29.70 4.47
N PRO A 727 -0.07 31.02 4.28
CA PRO A 727 -0.01 31.63 2.94
C PRO A 727 1.27 31.27 2.15
N PHE A 728 1.32 31.64 0.86
CA PHE A 728 2.33 31.22 -0.12
C PHE A 728 2.35 32.30 -1.26
N PRO A 729 3.49 32.79 -1.79
CA PRO A 729 3.52 33.93 -2.75
C PRO A 729 3.75 33.50 -4.21
N SER A 730 2.82 33.78 -5.13
CA SER A 730 2.66 33.03 -6.40
C SER A 730 3.62 33.35 -7.55
N THR A 731 3.77 32.40 -8.48
CA THR A 731 4.44 32.58 -9.78
C THR A 731 3.49 33.36 -10.65
N HIS A 732 3.34 34.63 -10.29
CA HIS A 732 2.53 35.69 -10.88
C HIS A 732 2.89 35.97 -12.37
N ASN A 733 3.72 35.13 -12.99
CA ASN A 733 4.05 35.11 -14.40
C ASN A 733 2.85 34.62 -15.22
N VAL A 734 1.98 35.58 -15.53
CA VAL A 734 0.73 35.46 -16.33
C VAL A 734 0.91 34.95 -17.77
N LEU A 735 2.13 34.84 -18.29
CA LEU A 735 2.35 34.53 -19.72
C LEU A 735 1.63 33.27 -20.23
N PRO A 736 1.49 32.15 -19.47
CA PRO A 736 0.75 30.98 -19.94
C PRO A 736 -0.77 31.17 -20.00
N ILE A 737 -1.35 32.07 -19.19
CA ILE A 737 -2.81 32.28 -19.17
C ILE A 737 -3.27 33.25 -20.26
N ILE A 738 -2.41 34.16 -20.72
CA ILE A 738 -2.74 35.16 -21.75
C ILE A 738 -3.28 34.52 -23.05
N PRO A 739 -2.66 33.48 -23.65
CA PRO A 739 -3.22 32.79 -24.82
C PRO A 739 -4.61 32.20 -24.56
N ILE A 740 -4.87 31.71 -23.35
CA ILE A 740 -6.13 31.05 -22.97
C ILE A 740 -7.23 32.10 -22.74
N VAL A 741 -6.91 33.22 -22.08
CA VAL A 741 -7.80 34.39 -21.96
C VAL A 741 -8.16 34.91 -23.36
N MET A 742 -7.18 35.07 -24.25
CA MET A 742 -7.43 35.46 -25.65
C MET A 742 -8.31 34.46 -26.40
N LEU A 743 -8.09 33.16 -26.23
CA LEU A 743 -8.85 32.08 -26.88
C LEU A 743 -10.31 32.02 -26.42
N VAL A 744 -10.57 32.18 -25.11
CA VAL A 744 -11.93 32.25 -24.51
C VAL A 744 -12.64 33.56 -24.87
N GLN A 745 -11.89 34.64 -25.08
CA GLN A 745 -12.45 35.95 -25.48
C GLN A 745 -12.59 36.14 -26.99
N ALA A 746 -11.97 35.27 -27.80
CA ALA A 746 -12.13 35.19 -29.25
C ALA A 746 -13.52 34.61 -29.65
N ARG A 747 -14.60 35.22 -29.12
CA ARG A 747 -15.96 34.96 -29.60
C ARG A 747 -16.03 35.32 -31.08
N TRP A 748 -16.52 34.39 -31.89
CA TRP A 748 -16.56 34.48 -33.35
C TRP A 748 -17.64 35.49 -33.80
N THR A 749 -17.32 36.78 -33.69
CA THR A 749 -18.21 37.85 -34.16
C THR A 749 -18.39 37.76 -35.67
N GLU A 750 -19.62 37.86 -36.16
CA GLU A 750 -20.02 37.63 -37.57
C GLU A 750 -19.44 38.62 -38.61
N ARG A 751 -18.46 39.46 -38.23
CA ARG A 751 -17.73 40.30 -39.17
C ARG A 751 -16.77 39.45 -40.00
N LYS A 752 -16.92 39.52 -41.32
CA LYS A 752 -16.15 38.77 -42.33
C LYS A 752 -14.65 38.80 -42.02
N LEU A 753 -14.07 37.62 -41.81
CA LEU A 753 -12.69 37.43 -41.37
C LEU A 753 -11.67 37.46 -42.53
N THR A 754 -11.77 38.47 -43.41
CA THR A 754 -10.96 38.54 -44.66
C THR A 754 -9.49 38.89 -44.46
N SER A 755 -9.08 39.31 -43.27
CA SER A 755 -7.67 39.57 -42.90
C SER A 755 -7.35 39.02 -41.51
N ILE A 756 -7.08 37.72 -41.43
CA ILE A 756 -6.66 37.07 -40.18
C ILE A 756 -5.23 37.55 -39.83
N PRO A 757 -5.02 38.19 -38.67
CA PRO A 757 -3.74 38.84 -38.37
C PRO A 757 -2.60 37.84 -38.20
N MET A 758 -1.37 38.30 -38.47
CA MET A 758 -0.10 37.55 -38.45
C MET A 758 0.05 36.63 -37.23
N ILE A 759 -0.43 37.08 -36.07
CA ILE A 759 -0.53 36.35 -34.79
C ILE A 759 -1.05 34.91 -34.96
N TRP A 760 -2.10 34.66 -35.74
CA TRP A 760 -2.67 33.32 -35.92
C TRP A 760 -1.83 32.42 -36.84
N ARG A 761 -1.04 33.00 -37.76
CA ARG A 761 -0.07 32.25 -38.58
C ARG A 761 1.13 31.83 -37.71
N CYS A 762 1.65 32.74 -36.89
CA CYS A 762 2.68 32.46 -35.90
C CYS A 762 2.21 31.42 -34.88
N GLY A 763 0.99 31.57 -34.34
CA GLY A 763 0.38 30.64 -33.38
C GLY A 763 0.26 29.22 -33.91
N ARG A 764 -0.11 29.02 -35.19
CA ARG A 764 -0.10 27.69 -35.82
C ARG A 764 1.31 27.08 -35.89
N GLY A 765 2.34 27.89 -36.14
CA GLY A 765 3.74 27.45 -36.09
C GLY A 765 4.16 27.03 -34.68
N MET A 766 3.80 27.83 -33.67
CA MET A 766 4.08 27.54 -32.27
C MET A 766 3.37 26.26 -31.80
N LEU A 767 2.08 26.07 -32.10
CA LEU A 767 1.34 24.86 -31.74
C LEU A 767 1.98 23.61 -32.37
N ASN A 768 2.38 23.66 -33.64
CA ASN A 768 3.10 22.54 -34.26
C ASN A 768 4.44 22.26 -33.57
N ALA A 769 5.19 23.29 -33.16
CA ALA A 769 6.44 23.12 -32.42
C ALA A 769 6.23 22.53 -31.02
N THR A 770 5.21 22.99 -30.28
CA THR A 770 4.81 22.42 -28.98
C THR A 770 4.38 20.96 -29.13
N ALA A 771 3.58 20.62 -30.15
CA ALA A 771 3.21 19.23 -30.41
C ALA A 771 4.42 18.33 -30.67
N TRP A 772 5.38 18.77 -31.49
CA TRP A 772 6.65 18.05 -31.68
C TRP A 772 7.48 17.96 -30.39
N ALA A 773 7.48 18.99 -29.55
CA ALA A 773 8.11 18.94 -28.23
C ALA A 773 7.44 17.92 -27.30
N CYS A 774 6.11 17.78 -27.31
CA CYS A 774 5.40 16.74 -26.57
C CYS A 774 5.88 15.32 -26.96
N PHE A 775 6.09 15.07 -28.25
CA PHE A 775 6.60 13.77 -28.73
C PHE A 775 8.10 13.58 -28.45
N LEU A 776 8.92 14.61 -28.69
CA LEU A 776 10.38 14.55 -28.58
C LEU A 776 10.92 14.61 -27.15
N ALA A 777 10.24 15.33 -26.24
CA ALA A 777 10.71 15.60 -24.88
C ALA A 777 9.76 15.06 -23.80
N GLY A 778 8.47 14.91 -24.11
CA GLY A 778 7.41 14.78 -23.11
C GLY A 778 7.42 13.52 -22.24
N ALA A 779 8.20 12.48 -22.57
CA ALA A 779 8.30 11.29 -21.72
C ALA A 779 9.21 11.51 -20.49
N ARG A 780 10.30 12.28 -20.63
CA ARG A 780 11.17 12.71 -19.53
C ARG A 780 10.78 14.08 -18.97
N TRP A 781 10.41 15.00 -19.85
CA TRP A 781 10.12 16.39 -19.51
C TRP A 781 8.64 16.70 -19.79
N THR A 782 7.73 16.08 -19.02
CA THR A 782 6.27 16.34 -19.15
C THR A 782 5.95 17.82 -18.94
N SER A 783 6.71 18.54 -18.11
CA SER A 783 6.65 19.99 -17.97
C SER A 783 6.77 20.79 -19.28
N VAL A 784 7.45 20.28 -20.31
CA VAL A 784 7.55 20.94 -21.63
C VAL A 784 6.19 21.02 -22.34
N VAL A 785 5.25 20.11 -22.04
CA VAL A 785 3.86 20.17 -22.51
C VAL A 785 3.15 21.45 -22.02
N ALA A 786 3.55 21.98 -20.86
CA ALA A 786 3.02 23.22 -20.28
C ALA A 786 3.77 24.50 -20.75
N VAL A 787 4.79 24.38 -21.61
CA VAL A 787 5.66 25.51 -22.02
C VAL A 787 5.18 26.14 -23.33
N THR A 788 4.44 27.24 -23.19
CA THR A 788 4.30 28.29 -24.23
C THR A 788 5.23 29.49 -23.99
N ARG A 789 6.20 29.36 -23.07
CA ARG A 789 7.17 30.41 -22.71
C ARG A 789 8.47 30.32 -23.51
N ALA A 790 8.93 31.45 -24.03
CA ALA A 790 10.34 31.65 -24.39
C ALA A 790 11.19 31.84 -23.12
N PRO A 791 12.50 31.53 -23.12
CA PRO A 791 13.33 31.47 -21.92
C PRO A 791 13.85 32.84 -21.47
N TRP A 792 12.98 33.67 -20.87
CA TRP A 792 13.34 34.91 -20.17
C TRP A 792 12.82 34.84 -18.71
N SER A 793 13.43 35.62 -17.81
CA SER A 793 13.80 35.15 -16.47
C SER A 793 12.87 35.51 -15.29
N SER A 794 13.20 34.92 -14.12
CA SER A 794 12.98 35.37 -12.73
C SER A 794 11.71 34.95 -11.93
N SER A 795 12.00 34.28 -10.80
CA SER A 795 11.37 34.32 -9.45
C SER A 795 9.95 33.78 -9.11
N SER A 796 9.91 33.20 -7.89
CA SER A 796 8.80 33.03 -6.91
C SER A 796 7.55 32.17 -7.22
N SER A 797 7.59 30.86 -6.90
CA SER A 797 6.59 30.07 -6.08
C SER A 797 5.09 29.81 -6.48
N SER A 798 4.32 29.09 -5.64
CA SER A 798 2.85 29.12 -5.29
C SER A 798 1.59 29.02 -6.26
N ARG A 799 0.81 27.89 -6.18
CA ARG A 799 -0.49 27.57 -5.41
C ARG A 799 -1.98 27.94 -5.85
N SER A 800 -2.83 26.89 -6.12
CA SER A 800 -4.17 26.60 -6.83
C SER A 800 -5.66 26.67 -6.22
N PRO A 801 -6.54 25.59 -6.02
CA PRO A 801 -7.58 24.80 -6.80
C PRO A 801 -9.14 25.01 -6.46
N ALA A 802 -10.19 24.11 -6.41
CA ALA A 802 -10.52 22.63 -6.54
C ALA A 802 -12.07 22.27 -6.61
N ILE A 803 -12.44 21.01 -7.04
CA ILE A 803 -13.59 20.11 -6.60
C ILE A 803 -15.06 20.50 -7.02
N SER A 804 -16.16 19.68 -7.11
CA SER A 804 -16.81 18.62 -6.24
C SER A 804 -17.50 17.35 -6.90
N THR A 805 -18.79 17.03 -6.61
CA THR A 805 -19.43 15.67 -6.38
C THR A 805 -20.79 15.46 -7.12
N THR A 806 -21.71 14.47 -6.97
CA THR A 806 -22.04 13.30 -6.04
C THR A 806 -22.73 12.14 -6.89
N GLY A 807 -23.42 11.01 -6.53
CA GLY A 807 -24.06 10.24 -5.41
C GLY A 807 -24.53 8.84 -5.98
N SER A 808 -25.54 8.00 -5.61
CA SER A 808 -26.43 7.68 -4.44
C SER A 808 -27.67 6.81 -4.94
N ASN A 809 -28.41 5.85 -4.31
CA ASN A 809 -28.40 5.09 -3.04
C ASN A 809 -29.51 3.94 -2.96
N ASP A 810 -29.36 2.89 -2.12
CA ASP A 810 -30.37 2.03 -1.35
C ASP A 810 -31.43 1.04 -1.99
N ILE A 811 -32.20 0.16 -1.25
CA ILE A 811 -31.90 -0.96 -0.28
C ILE A 811 -33.11 -1.92 0.15
N LEU A 812 -32.88 -3.26 0.30
CA LEU A 812 -33.47 -4.37 1.15
C LEU A 812 -34.90 -5.05 1.07
N SER A 813 -35.02 -6.30 1.64
CA SER A 813 -36.06 -7.33 1.28
C SER A 813 -36.67 -8.42 2.27
N PRO A 814 -35.98 -9.13 3.20
CA PRO A 814 -36.43 -10.43 3.84
C PRO A 814 -36.40 -11.66 2.88
N GLN A 815 -36.86 -12.93 3.12
CA GLN A 815 -37.31 -13.88 4.21
C GLN A 815 -37.41 -15.33 3.57
N SER A 816 -37.69 -16.56 4.12
CA SER A 816 -37.99 -17.25 5.42
C SER A 816 -37.59 -18.78 5.35
N SER A 817 -37.74 -19.63 6.42
CA SER A 817 -37.68 -21.16 6.49
C SER A 817 -37.43 -21.72 7.95
N GLY A 818 -37.94 -22.89 8.43
CA GLY A 818 -37.58 -23.78 9.62
C GLY A 818 -38.50 -24.99 10.11
N GLN A 819 -38.21 -26.34 10.04
CA GLN A 819 -38.94 -27.51 10.73
C GLN A 819 -38.30 -28.94 10.50
N HIS A 820 -39.01 -30.11 10.69
CA HIS A 820 -38.56 -31.54 10.55
C HIS A 820 -39.69 -32.64 10.54
N ILE A 821 -39.57 -33.74 9.75
CA ILE A 821 -40.34 -35.04 9.79
C ILE A 821 -39.47 -36.28 9.37
N GLU A 822 -39.87 -37.51 9.74
CA GLU A 822 -39.21 -38.83 9.52
C GLU A 822 -39.08 -39.37 8.06
N HIS A 823 -38.18 -40.34 7.84
CA HIS A 823 -37.88 -40.93 6.52
C HIS A 823 -38.75 -42.13 6.10
N ARG A 824 -39.76 -41.89 5.25
CA ARG A 824 -39.94 -42.74 4.04
C ARG A 824 -39.00 -42.22 2.94
N ILE A 825 -38.87 -42.95 1.83
CA ILE A 825 -38.30 -42.36 0.61
C ILE A 825 -39.35 -41.35 0.07
N PRO A 826 -39.00 -40.07 -0.13
CA PRO A 826 -39.87 -39.10 -0.80
C PRO A 826 -40.22 -39.54 -2.22
N ASP A 827 -41.39 -39.14 -2.71
CA ASP A 827 -41.70 -39.24 -4.14
C ASP A 827 -41.23 -37.97 -4.86
N ALA A 828 -40.84 -38.09 -6.13
CA ALA A 828 -40.30 -36.97 -6.90
C ALA A 828 -40.71 -37.02 -8.38
N SER A 829 -41.18 -35.89 -8.89
CA SER A 829 -41.60 -35.72 -10.29
C SER A 829 -41.08 -34.38 -10.84
N CYS A 830 -41.04 -34.23 -12.16
CA CYS A 830 -40.55 -33.03 -12.82
C CYS A 830 -41.50 -32.53 -13.91
N THR A 831 -41.42 -31.23 -14.18
CA THR A 831 -42.03 -30.54 -15.30
C THR A 831 -40.94 -29.78 -16.08
N GLU A 832 -41.31 -29.10 -17.15
CA GLU A 832 -40.37 -28.37 -18.02
C GLU A 832 -39.50 -27.34 -17.27
N SER A 833 -40.00 -26.77 -16.16
CA SER A 833 -39.31 -25.74 -15.37
C SER A 833 -39.13 -26.04 -13.88
N HIS A 834 -39.80 -27.05 -13.32
CA HIS A 834 -39.78 -27.31 -11.86
C HIS A 834 -39.67 -28.79 -11.51
N ILE A 835 -39.01 -29.08 -10.39
CA ILE A 835 -38.98 -30.40 -9.75
C ILE A 835 -39.83 -30.36 -8.48
N TYR A 836 -40.72 -31.33 -8.30
CA TYR A 836 -41.59 -31.49 -7.15
C TYR A 836 -41.04 -32.60 -6.24
N LEU A 837 -40.97 -32.32 -4.95
CA LEU A 837 -40.53 -33.25 -3.90
C LEU A 837 -41.66 -33.43 -2.88
N SER A 838 -42.22 -34.64 -2.84
CA SER A 838 -43.31 -35.03 -1.93
C SER A 838 -42.75 -35.79 -0.74
N LEU A 839 -42.60 -35.11 0.39
CA LEU A 839 -42.02 -35.68 1.61
C LEU A 839 -42.95 -36.65 2.35
N PRO A 840 -42.39 -37.56 3.17
CA PRO A 840 -43.16 -38.38 4.10
C PRO A 840 -43.93 -37.48 5.07
N GLY A 841 -45.22 -37.75 5.27
CA GLY A 841 -46.11 -36.85 6.01
C GLY A 841 -46.83 -35.82 5.14
N GLY A 842 -46.84 -35.98 3.81
CA GLY A 842 -47.75 -35.26 2.90
C GLY A 842 -47.40 -33.81 2.60
N HIS A 843 -46.23 -33.34 3.07
CA HIS A 843 -45.72 -32.01 2.76
C HIS A 843 -45.03 -32.06 1.38
N GLN A 844 -45.37 -31.13 0.50
CA GLN A 844 -44.78 -31.03 -0.84
C GLN A 844 -44.14 -29.65 -1.02
N THR A 845 -42.94 -29.62 -1.61
CA THR A 845 -42.29 -28.41 -2.13
C THR A 845 -42.00 -28.63 -3.61
N ARG A 846 -41.91 -27.55 -4.37
CA ARG A 846 -41.21 -27.53 -5.66
C ARG A 846 -39.92 -26.72 -5.56
N PHE A 847 -39.05 -26.94 -6.53
CA PHE A 847 -37.84 -26.16 -6.79
C PHE A 847 -37.80 -25.83 -8.28
N ASP A 848 -37.29 -24.67 -8.61
CA ASP A 848 -36.96 -24.29 -9.98
C ASP A 848 -35.75 -25.07 -10.50
N ASN A 849 -35.78 -25.41 -11.79
CA ASN A 849 -34.73 -26.18 -12.44
C ASN A 849 -33.37 -25.45 -12.45
N GLN A 850 -33.34 -24.15 -12.76
CA GLN A 850 -32.11 -23.36 -12.77
C GLN A 850 -31.57 -23.17 -11.35
N TYR A 851 -32.43 -22.96 -10.35
CA TYR A 851 -32.04 -22.87 -8.94
C TYR A 851 -31.25 -24.10 -8.48
N LEU A 852 -31.76 -25.31 -8.75
CA LEU A 852 -31.04 -26.54 -8.37
C LEU A 852 -29.76 -26.73 -9.20
N LEU A 853 -29.76 -26.42 -10.51
CA LEU A 853 -28.58 -26.53 -11.37
C LEU A 853 -27.41 -25.63 -10.92
N ASP A 854 -27.71 -24.42 -10.44
CA ASP A 854 -26.76 -23.46 -9.86
C ASP A 854 -26.20 -23.93 -8.49
N HIS A 855 -27.03 -24.61 -7.68
CA HIS A 855 -26.63 -25.12 -6.37
C HIS A 855 -26.00 -26.53 -6.41
N CYS A 856 -25.74 -27.08 -7.60
CA CYS A 856 -25.05 -28.36 -7.78
C CYS A 856 -23.64 -28.36 -7.15
N ARG A 857 -23.33 -29.34 -6.29
CA ARG A 857 -22.05 -29.43 -5.57
C ARG A 857 -21.08 -30.48 -6.13
N CYS A 858 -21.27 -30.98 -7.35
CA CYS A 858 -20.29 -31.88 -7.99
C CYS A 858 -19.02 -31.11 -8.40
N SER A 859 -17.93 -31.84 -8.67
CA SER A 859 -16.58 -31.28 -8.89
C SER A 859 -16.44 -30.32 -10.07
N SER A 860 -17.36 -30.35 -11.05
CA SER A 860 -17.42 -29.40 -12.16
C SER A 860 -18.23 -28.13 -11.86
N CYS A 861 -18.98 -28.11 -10.76
CA CYS A 861 -19.88 -27.00 -10.39
C CYS A 861 -19.41 -26.28 -9.13
N LEU A 862 -18.80 -27.00 -8.18
CA LEU A 862 -18.16 -26.45 -6.99
C LEU A 862 -16.71 -26.92 -6.90
N HIS A 863 -15.78 -25.98 -6.72
CA HIS A 863 -14.36 -26.30 -6.58
C HIS A 863 -14.08 -26.92 -5.21
N ALA A 864 -13.60 -28.16 -5.18
CA ALA A 864 -13.55 -28.99 -3.96
C ALA A 864 -12.69 -28.40 -2.82
N GLN A 865 -11.68 -27.59 -3.13
CA GLN A 865 -10.81 -26.93 -2.14
C GLN A 865 -11.37 -25.55 -1.73
N THR A 866 -11.45 -24.59 -2.65
CA THR A 866 -11.88 -23.20 -2.35
C THR A 866 -13.37 -23.06 -2.03
N LYS A 867 -14.16 -24.11 -2.26
CA LYS A 867 -15.61 -24.17 -2.04
C LYS A 867 -16.44 -23.16 -2.84
N GLN A 868 -15.82 -22.54 -3.84
CA GLN A 868 -16.45 -21.56 -4.74
C GLN A 868 -17.18 -22.26 -5.88
N ARG A 869 -18.20 -21.59 -6.46
CA ARG A 869 -18.87 -22.04 -7.69
C ARG A 869 -17.94 -21.87 -8.89
N LEU A 870 -17.96 -22.85 -9.80
CA LEU A 870 -17.17 -22.88 -11.03
C LEU A 870 -18.00 -22.54 -12.28
N ARG A 871 -19.30 -22.84 -12.24
CA ARG A 871 -20.27 -22.55 -13.31
C ARG A 871 -20.68 -21.08 -13.26
N LEU A 872 -20.64 -20.38 -14.38
CA LEU A 872 -21.21 -19.04 -14.51
C LEU A 872 -22.68 -19.14 -14.95
N LEU A 873 -23.50 -18.15 -14.60
CA LEU A 873 -24.89 -18.06 -15.06
C LEU A 873 -24.99 -17.91 -16.59
N SER A 874 -23.95 -17.39 -17.25
CA SER A 874 -23.81 -17.35 -18.71
C SER A 874 -23.73 -18.73 -19.36
N ASP A 875 -23.35 -19.76 -18.59
CA ASP A 875 -23.08 -21.10 -19.09
C ASP A 875 -24.32 -22.02 -18.91
N THR A 876 -25.38 -21.48 -18.30
CA THR A 876 -26.70 -22.11 -18.16
C THR A 876 -27.70 -21.54 -19.14
N SER A 877 -28.53 -22.39 -19.73
CA SER A 877 -29.71 -21.94 -20.45
C SER A 877 -30.69 -21.27 -19.48
N PRO A 878 -31.28 -20.09 -19.83
CA PRO A 878 -32.41 -19.53 -19.08
C PRO A 878 -33.59 -20.52 -19.00
N GLU A 879 -33.76 -21.34 -20.03
CA GLU A 879 -34.69 -22.46 -20.06
C GLU A 879 -33.91 -23.74 -19.72
N THR A 880 -33.79 -24.03 -18.42
CA THR A 880 -33.15 -25.26 -17.92
C THR A 880 -34.20 -26.36 -17.78
N HIS A 881 -34.02 -27.46 -18.52
CA HIS A 881 -34.92 -28.61 -18.54
C HIS A 881 -34.30 -29.85 -17.90
N VAL A 882 -35.15 -30.76 -17.42
CA VAL A 882 -34.79 -31.99 -16.71
C VAL A 882 -35.19 -33.20 -17.55
N SER A 883 -34.28 -34.14 -17.78
CA SER A 883 -34.57 -35.38 -18.52
C SER A 883 -35.12 -36.48 -17.61
N ALA A 884 -34.67 -36.54 -16.36
CA ALA A 884 -35.18 -37.46 -15.35
C ALA A 884 -34.93 -36.96 -13.92
N VAL A 885 -35.80 -37.35 -12.99
CA VAL A 885 -35.60 -37.23 -11.55
C VAL A 885 -35.70 -38.60 -10.88
N LYS A 886 -34.92 -38.81 -9.83
CA LYS A 886 -34.91 -40.08 -9.10
C LYS A 886 -34.64 -39.86 -7.61
N ALA A 887 -35.68 -39.98 -6.80
CA ALA A 887 -35.57 -40.06 -5.36
C ALA A 887 -34.87 -41.36 -4.92
N THR A 888 -34.05 -41.27 -3.87
CA THR A 888 -33.35 -42.42 -3.26
C THR A 888 -33.51 -42.39 -1.74
N ARG A 889 -32.78 -43.23 -0.99
CA ARG A 889 -32.79 -43.19 0.49
C ARG A 889 -32.03 -41.98 1.07
N THR A 890 -31.07 -41.41 0.35
CA THR A 890 -30.18 -40.35 0.85
C THR A 890 -30.49 -38.97 0.26
N GLY A 891 -31.01 -38.92 -0.97
CA GLY A 891 -31.31 -37.67 -1.66
C GLY A 891 -31.95 -37.86 -3.03
N LEU A 892 -32.12 -36.75 -3.72
CA LEU A 892 -32.64 -36.64 -5.07
C LEU A 892 -31.49 -36.65 -6.08
N HIS A 893 -31.56 -37.49 -7.12
CA HIS A 893 -30.79 -37.33 -8.35
C HIS A 893 -31.62 -36.58 -9.40
N VAL A 894 -30.95 -35.73 -10.18
CA VAL A 894 -31.52 -34.97 -11.29
C VAL A 894 -30.58 -35.10 -12.50
N GLU A 895 -31.14 -35.49 -13.64
CA GLU A 895 -30.46 -35.55 -14.93
C GLU A 895 -30.96 -34.38 -15.79
N TRP A 896 -30.03 -33.61 -16.38
CA TRP A 896 -30.36 -32.36 -17.06
C TRP A 896 -30.42 -32.55 -18.58
N ALA A 897 -31.47 -32.05 -19.22
CA ALA A 897 -31.65 -32.24 -20.65
C ALA A 897 -30.66 -31.38 -21.46
N GLY A 898 -30.11 -31.95 -22.54
CA GLY A 898 -29.16 -31.26 -23.42
C GLY A 898 -27.73 -31.13 -22.89
N GLN A 899 -27.42 -31.65 -21.70
CA GLN A 899 -26.07 -31.72 -21.14
C GLN A 899 -25.82 -33.12 -20.57
N GLU A 900 -24.59 -33.66 -20.69
CA GLU A 900 -24.19 -34.87 -19.95
C GLU A 900 -23.90 -34.54 -18.48
N HIS A 901 -24.92 -34.04 -17.78
CA HIS A 901 -24.81 -33.53 -16.41
C HIS A 901 -25.83 -34.19 -15.50
N ILE A 902 -25.35 -34.68 -14.35
CA ILE A 902 -26.18 -35.29 -13.30
C ILE A 902 -25.84 -34.62 -11.98
N SER A 903 -26.87 -34.12 -11.29
CA SER A 903 -26.75 -33.57 -9.95
C SER A 903 -27.32 -34.53 -8.91
N PHE A 904 -26.79 -34.47 -7.70
CA PHE A 904 -27.35 -35.12 -6.52
C PHE A 904 -27.59 -34.04 -5.45
N PHE A 905 -28.67 -34.14 -4.69
CA PHE A 905 -29.03 -33.23 -3.60
C PHE A 905 -29.53 -34.04 -2.39
N PRO A 906 -28.86 -34.03 -1.22
CA PRO A 906 -29.32 -34.77 -0.06
C PRO A 906 -30.57 -34.11 0.54
N TYR A 907 -31.42 -34.91 1.20
CA TYR A 907 -32.69 -34.38 1.73
C TYR A 907 -32.50 -33.31 2.81
N HIS A 908 -31.42 -33.33 3.59
CA HIS A 908 -31.16 -32.26 4.57
C HIS A 908 -30.94 -30.89 3.89
N PHE A 909 -30.31 -30.87 2.70
CA PHE A 909 -30.10 -29.65 1.92
C PHE A 909 -31.43 -29.17 1.35
N LEU A 910 -32.16 -30.05 0.66
CA LEU A 910 -33.46 -29.71 0.06
C LEU A 910 -34.47 -29.21 1.11
N HIS A 911 -34.47 -29.82 2.29
CA HIS A 911 -35.34 -29.41 3.40
C HIS A 911 -34.94 -28.07 4.04
N ARG A 912 -33.66 -27.68 4.02
CA ARG A 912 -33.22 -26.34 4.44
C ARG A 912 -33.44 -25.29 3.34
N ALA A 913 -33.30 -25.68 2.08
CA ALA A 913 -33.36 -24.86 0.88
C ALA A 913 -34.77 -24.72 0.25
N SER A 914 -35.77 -25.44 0.73
CA SER A 914 -37.15 -25.35 0.24
C SER A 914 -37.73 -23.95 0.44
N TYR A 915 -38.37 -23.40 -0.60
CA TYR A 915 -38.93 -22.05 -0.60
C TYR A 915 -40.35 -21.95 -1.17
N ASP A 916 -40.88 -22.99 -1.84
CA ASP A 916 -42.17 -22.94 -2.51
C ASP A 916 -42.99 -24.25 -2.39
N PRO A 917 -43.82 -24.39 -1.33
CA PRO A 917 -43.68 -23.71 -0.05
C PRO A 917 -42.44 -24.20 0.73
N PRO A 918 -41.90 -23.41 1.66
CA PRO A 918 -40.86 -23.91 2.56
C PRO A 918 -41.42 -25.05 3.42
N LEU A 919 -40.70 -26.16 3.54
CA LEU A 919 -41.08 -27.38 4.29
C LEU A 919 -41.03 -27.19 5.83
N GLN A 920 -41.12 -25.94 6.29
CA GLN A 920 -40.24 -25.41 7.32
C GLN A 920 -40.69 -23.95 7.69
N PRO A 921 -41.44 -23.66 8.77
CA PRO A 921 -41.71 -22.31 9.37
C PRO A 921 -40.59 -21.61 10.20
N ARG A 922 -40.26 -20.34 9.86
CA ARG A 922 -39.06 -19.61 10.33
C ARG A 922 -38.83 -19.48 11.84
N ASP A 923 -39.85 -19.51 12.69
CA ASP A 923 -39.67 -19.38 14.14
C ASP A 923 -38.79 -20.51 14.76
N LEU A 924 -38.65 -21.63 14.04
CA LEU A 924 -37.79 -22.76 14.40
C LEU A 924 -36.33 -22.67 13.86
N GLN A 925 -36.02 -21.68 13.03
CA GLN A 925 -34.66 -21.42 12.48
C GLN A 925 -33.96 -20.22 13.14
N LEU A 926 -34.59 -19.63 14.15
CA LEU A 926 -34.06 -18.50 14.91
C LEU A 926 -33.06 -19.03 15.95
N GLN A 927 -31.80 -18.60 15.88
CA GLN A 927 -30.84 -18.86 16.95
C GLN A 927 -31.21 -18.01 18.18
N LYS A 928 -31.73 -18.69 19.21
CA LYS A 928 -32.15 -18.04 20.46
C LYS A 928 -30.95 -17.55 21.25
N ARG A 929 -30.58 -16.28 21.06
CA ARG A 929 -29.73 -15.55 22.00
C ARG A 929 -30.43 -15.45 23.36
N ILE A 930 -29.67 -15.58 24.45
CA ILE A 930 -30.18 -15.51 25.82
C ILE A 930 -30.25 -14.04 26.23
N LEU A 931 -31.44 -13.45 26.15
CA LEU A 931 -31.67 -12.08 26.62
C LEU A 931 -31.56 -12.01 28.15
N TRP A 932 -30.90 -10.99 28.67
CA TRP A 932 -30.65 -10.86 30.11
C TRP A 932 -30.90 -9.45 30.64
N ASN A 933 -31.01 -9.38 31.97
CA ASN A 933 -31.25 -8.18 32.74
C ASN A 933 -30.26 -8.15 33.93
N SER A 934 -30.32 -7.14 34.81
CA SER A 934 -29.31 -6.94 35.88
C SER A 934 -29.09 -8.13 36.81
N LYS A 935 -30.02 -9.11 36.85
CA LYS A 935 -29.87 -10.40 37.53
C LYS A 935 -28.73 -11.28 36.98
N ILE A 936 -28.15 -10.97 35.82
CA ILE A 936 -26.93 -11.66 35.32
C ILE A 936 -25.72 -11.48 36.26
N ALA A 937 -25.75 -10.48 37.15
CA ALA A 937 -24.76 -10.28 38.19
C ALA A 937 -24.55 -11.49 39.14
N ASN A 938 -25.51 -12.42 39.21
CA ASN A 938 -25.41 -13.62 40.05
C ASN A 938 -24.52 -14.72 39.45
N ASP A 939 -24.41 -14.79 38.12
CA ASP A 939 -23.60 -15.77 37.39
C ASP A 939 -23.15 -15.16 36.04
N PRO A 940 -22.19 -14.22 36.05
CA PRO A 940 -21.78 -13.51 34.85
C PRO A 940 -20.94 -14.41 33.94
N PRO A 941 -21.20 -14.48 32.61
CA PRO A 941 -20.52 -15.38 31.69
C PRO A 941 -18.98 -15.24 31.71
N THR A 942 -18.30 -16.14 32.42
CA THR A 942 -16.85 -16.03 32.70
C THR A 942 -16.09 -17.27 32.24
N VAL A 943 -14.85 -17.10 31.78
CA VAL A 943 -13.86 -18.15 31.45
C VAL A 943 -12.49 -17.78 32.02
N THR A 944 -11.50 -18.68 31.97
CA THR A 944 -10.15 -18.42 32.50
C THR A 944 -9.11 -18.23 31.40
N TYR A 945 -8.14 -17.33 31.59
CA TYR A 945 -7.02 -17.13 30.67
C TYR A 945 -6.22 -18.41 30.44
N THR A 946 -6.03 -19.24 31.48
CA THR A 946 -5.40 -20.56 31.38
C THR A 946 -6.11 -21.49 30.39
N SER A 947 -7.45 -21.48 30.37
CA SER A 947 -8.25 -22.26 29.41
C SER A 947 -8.25 -21.75 27.96
N LEU A 948 -7.66 -20.56 27.71
CA LEU A 948 -7.63 -19.91 26.38
C LEU A 948 -6.24 -19.95 25.72
N MET A 949 -5.20 -20.25 26.51
CA MET A 949 -3.80 -20.07 26.15
C MET A 949 -3.07 -21.43 26.07
N PRO A 950 -2.48 -21.77 24.91
CA PRO A 950 -1.98 -23.12 24.64
C PRO A 950 -0.69 -23.46 25.37
N ASP A 951 0.08 -22.44 25.74
CA ASP A 951 1.24 -22.50 26.64
C ASP A 951 0.85 -22.86 28.08
N LEU A 952 -0.42 -22.69 28.47
CA LEU A 952 -0.93 -22.95 29.82
C LEU A 952 -1.82 -24.20 29.91
N SER A 953 -2.52 -24.59 28.84
CA SER A 953 -3.44 -25.74 28.83
C SER A 953 -3.30 -26.73 27.65
N GLY A 954 -2.44 -26.42 26.66
CA GLY A 954 -2.33 -27.20 25.42
C GLY A 954 -3.33 -26.77 24.35
N GLU A 955 -2.96 -26.89 23.07
CA GLU A 955 -3.67 -26.28 21.93
C GLU A 955 -5.15 -26.72 21.80
N GLU A 956 -5.48 -27.99 22.04
CA GLU A 956 -6.88 -28.45 21.94
C GLU A 956 -7.76 -27.90 23.08
N VAL A 957 -7.22 -27.81 24.31
CA VAL A 957 -7.95 -27.24 25.44
C VAL A 957 -8.11 -25.73 25.23
N ALA A 958 -7.06 -25.05 24.77
CA ALA A 958 -7.08 -23.64 24.41
C ALA A 958 -8.13 -23.32 23.33
N GLU A 959 -8.21 -24.11 22.24
CA GLU A 959 -9.26 -23.90 21.22
C GLU A 959 -10.68 -24.19 21.74
N ARG A 960 -10.84 -25.17 22.64
CA ARG A 960 -12.13 -25.43 23.31
C ARG A 960 -12.53 -24.28 24.23
N GLY A 961 -11.59 -23.65 24.94
CA GLY A 961 -11.85 -22.44 25.72
C GLY A 961 -12.15 -21.20 24.87
N VAL A 962 -11.51 -21.06 23.70
CA VAL A 962 -11.87 -20.01 22.72
C VAL A 962 -13.29 -20.23 22.19
N LEU A 963 -13.68 -21.49 21.92
CA LEU A 963 -15.05 -21.82 21.56
C LEU A 963 -16.04 -21.48 22.69
N GLU A 964 -15.73 -21.82 23.94
CA GLU A 964 -16.58 -21.51 25.09
C GLU A 964 -16.74 -20.00 25.30
N CYS A 965 -15.64 -19.24 25.20
CA CYS A 965 -15.64 -17.78 25.27
C CYS A 965 -16.50 -17.17 24.16
N LEU A 966 -16.30 -17.58 22.91
CA LEU A 966 -17.08 -17.09 21.77
C LEU A 966 -18.55 -17.54 21.79
N ALA A 967 -18.86 -18.71 22.36
CA ALA A 967 -20.24 -19.14 22.61
C ALA A 967 -20.91 -18.27 23.68
N LYS A 968 -20.23 -17.96 24.79
CA LYS A 968 -20.71 -17.01 25.80
C LYS A 968 -20.93 -15.61 25.21
N VAL A 969 -20.01 -15.11 24.38
CA VAL A 969 -20.17 -13.84 23.63
C VAL A 969 -21.34 -13.91 22.64
N HIS A 970 -21.59 -15.03 21.96
CA HIS A 970 -22.76 -15.18 21.08
C HIS A 970 -24.07 -15.17 21.87
N ASP A 971 -24.18 -16.06 22.88
CA ASP A 971 -25.42 -16.35 23.58
C ASP A 971 -25.82 -15.20 24.52
N PHE A 972 -24.87 -14.60 25.23
CA PHE A 972 -25.09 -13.50 26.18
C PHE A 972 -24.63 -12.13 25.65
N GLY A 973 -23.90 -12.04 24.55
CA GLY A 973 -23.39 -10.75 24.06
C GLY A 973 -22.14 -10.25 24.78
N PHE A 974 -21.65 -10.92 25.82
CA PHE A 974 -20.35 -10.64 26.42
C PHE A 974 -19.76 -11.88 27.10
N CYS A 975 -18.45 -11.86 27.37
CA CYS A 975 -17.78 -12.81 28.25
C CYS A 975 -16.62 -12.13 29.00
N PHE A 976 -16.45 -12.49 30.27
CA PHE A 976 -15.32 -12.10 31.09
C PHE A 976 -14.20 -13.15 31.02
N VAL A 977 -12.96 -12.71 30.81
CA VAL A 977 -11.77 -13.58 30.89
C VAL A 977 -11.00 -13.25 32.16
N SER A 978 -10.95 -14.20 33.10
CA SER A 978 -10.29 -14.04 34.39
C SER A 978 -8.84 -14.53 34.40
N GLY A 979 -8.00 -13.92 35.21
CA GLY A 979 -6.60 -14.35 35.41
C GLY A 979 -5.63 -13.91 34.30
N VAL A 980 -5.98 -12.88 33.52
CA VAL A 980 -5.10 -12.36 32.46
C VAL A 980 -3.92 -11.57 33.09
N PRO A 981 -2.66 -11.79 32.66
CA PRO A 981 -1.53 -10.99 33.11
C PRO A 981 -1.71 -9.51 32.73
N THR A 982 -1.46 -8.59 33.67
CA THR A 982 -1.57 -7.11 33.58
C THR A 982 -0.50 -6.49 32.67
N THR A 983 -0.42 -6.98 31.43
CA THR A 983 0.54 -6.56 30.41
C THR A 983 -0.17 -6.38 29.07
N VAL A 984 0.30 -5.39 28.29
CA VAL A 984 -0.12 -5.22 26.89
C VAL A 984 0.11 -6.52 26.09
N HIS A 985 1.22 -7.23 26.33
CA HIS A 985 1.55 -8.46 25.63
C HIS A 985 0.51 -9.58 25.84
N GLY A 986 0.16 -9.89 27.09
CA GLY A 986 -0.88 -10.90 27.39
C GLY A 986 -2.26 -10.52 26.82
N THR A 987 -2.56 -9.22 26.81
CA THR A 987 -3.79 -8.68 26.20
C THR A 987 -3.81 -8.91 24.69
N VAL A 988 -2.75 -8.51 23.97
CA VAL A 988 -2.62 -8.70 22.51
C VAL A 988 -2.62 -10.18 22.13
N ALA A 989 -1.96 -11.03 22.92
CA ALA A 989 -1.93 -12.48 22.71
C ALA A 989 -3.33 -13.10 22.80
N LEU A 990 -4.11 -12.77 23.84
CA LEU A 990 -5.50 -13.22 23.98
C LEU A 990 -6.35 -12.77 22.80
N ILE A 991 -6.33 -11.47 22.46
CA ILE A 991 -7.19 -10.93 21.40
C ILE A 991 -6.89 -11.62 20.06
N ARG A 992 -5.61 -11.85 19.74
CA ARG A 992 -5.19 -12.58 18.52
C ARG A 992 -5.60 -14.06 18.48
N ARG A 993 -5.95 -14.70 19.60
CA ARG A 993 -6.53 -16.06 19.63
C ARG A 993 -8.05 -16.04 19.40
N ILE A 994 -8.71 -14.91 19.72
CA ILE A 994 -10.15 -14.65 19.50
C ILE A 994 -10.42 -14.22 18.05
N GLY A 995 -9.60 -13.33 17.48
CA GLY A 995 -9.73 -12.86 16.10
C GLY A 995 -8.71 -11.80 15.70
N ASN A 996 -8.84 -11.25 14.49
CA ASN A 996 -7.95 -10.20 13.99
C ASN A 996 -8.24 -8.84 14.65
N ILE A 997 -7.18 -8.14 15.04
CA ILE A 997 -7.28 -6.76 15.55
C ILE A 997 -7.68 -5.83 14.39
N LYS A 998 -8.81 -5.15 14.53
CA LYS A 998 -9.37 -4.21 13.56
C LYS A 998 -8.72 -2.84 13.74
N GLU A 999 -7.85 -2.45 12.80
CA GLU A 999 -7.28 -1.09 12.73
C GLU A 999 -8.38 -0.04 12.57
N THR A 1000 -8.24 1.07 13.31
CA THR A 1000 -9.14 2.23 13.27
C THR A 1000 -8.34 3.54 13.24
N HIS A 1001 -8.99 4.70 13.25
CA HIS A 1001 -8.33 6.00 13.43
C HIS A 1001 -7.72 6.20 14.84
N TYR A 1002 -8.06 5.32 15.80
CA TYR A 1002 -7.35 5.19 17.09
C TYR A 1002 -6.20 4.16 17.05
N GLY A 1003 -5.89 3.61 15.88
CA GLY A 1003 -5.05 2.41 15.70
C GLY A 1003 -5.84 1.12 15.95
N GLY A 1004 -5.15 -0.03 15.88
CA GLY A 1004 -5.74 -1.34 16.14
C GLY A 1004 -5.75 -1.73 17.62
N PHE A 1005 -4.63 -1.57 18.31
CA PHE A 1005 -4.52 -1.79 19.75
C PHE A 1005 -4.19 -0.49 20.48
N TRP A 1006 -4.99 -0.16 21.49
CA TRP A 1006 -4.86 1.06 22.29
C TRP A 1006 -4.46 0.73 23.73
N ASP A 1007 -3.68 1.61 24.33
CA ASP A 1007 -3.22 1.58 25.72
C ASP A 1007 -3.20 3.04 26.20
N PHE A 1008 -4.19 3.42 27.00
CA PHE A 1008 -4.50 4.82 27.28
C PHE A 1008 -4.85 5.09 28.75
N THR A 1009 -4.78 6.37 29.11
CA THR A 1009 -5.31 6.91 30.37
C THR A 1009 -6.21 8.12 30.04
N SER A 1010 -6.83 8.74 31.04
CA SER A 1010 -7.62 9.95 30.83
C SER A 1010 -6.73 11.18 30.59
N ASP A 1011 -6.17 11.27 29.39
CA ASP A 1011 -5.23 12.32 28.95
C ASP A 1011 -5.77 13.20 27.82
N MET A 1012 -7.00 12.96 27.34
CA MET A 1012 -7.59 13.61 26.16
C MET A 1012 -6.70 13.55 24.90
N SER A 1013 -5.85 12.51 24.76
CA SER A 1013 -4.94 12.33 23.61
C SER A 1013 -5.64 12.17 22.26
N HIS A 1014 -6.93 11.80 22.28
CA HIS A 1014 -7.83 11.79 21.12
C HIS A 1014 -9.09 12.60 21.44
N GLY A 1015 -9.73 13.14 20.40
CA GLY A 1015 -10.93 13.96 20.52
C GLY A 1015 -12.20 13.14 20.77
N ASP A 1016 -12.21 12.38 21.87
CA ASP A 1016 -13.24 11.40 22.23
C ASP A 1016 -13.42 11.37 23.77
N LEU A 1017 -14.68 11.31 24.24
CA LEU A 1017 -15.02 11.35 25.67
C LEU A 1017 -14.52 10.15 26.46
N ALA A 1018 -14.16 9.03 25.81
CA ALA A 1018 -13.50 7.90 26.45
C ALA A 1018 -12.19 8.28 27.17
N TYR A 1019 -11.48 9.29 26.66
CA TYR A 1019 -10.21 9.81 27.19
C TYR A 1019 -10.38 10.88 28.27
N SER A 1020 -11.61 11.13 28.73
CA SER A 1020 -11.91 11.99 29.89
C SER A 1020 -11.96 11.18 31.21
N SER A 1021 -12.22 11.85 32.34
CA SER A 1021 -12.58 11.24 33.63
C SER A 1021 -14.10 11.04 33.83
N GLU A 1022 -14.92 11.52 32.90
CA GLU A 1022 -16.38 11.62 33.07
C GLU A 1022 -17.09 10.26 32.99
N ALA A 1023 -18.32 10.23 33.49
CA ALA A 1023 -19.22 9.09 33.32
C ALA A 1023 -19.64 8.97 31.84
N LEU A 1024 -19.76 7.74 31.35
CA LEU A 1024 -20.27 7.45 30.01
C LEU A 1024 -21.58 6.66 30.13
N PRO A 1025 -22.68 7.10 29.49
CA PRO A 1025 -23.94 6.34 29.46
C PRO A 1025 -23.75 5.03 28.69
N ALA A 1026 -24.75 4.16 28.70
CA ALA A 1026 -24.74 2.95 27.86
C ALA A 1026 -24.72 3.31 26.37
N HIS A 1027 -23.66 2.91 25.65
CA HIS A 1027 -23.45 3.14 24.22
C HIS A 1027 -22.79 1.93 23.52
N THR A 1028 -22.85 1.92 22.19
CA THR A 1028 -22.06 1.06 21.29
C THR A 1028 -20.96 1.89 20.64
N ASP A 1029 -19.75 1.35 20.50
CA ASP A 1029 -18.62 2.06 19.90
C ASP A 1029 -18.66 2.07 18.36
N THR A 1030 -18.01 3.06 17.76
CA THR A 1030 -17.73 3.17 16.31
C THR A 1030 -18.98 3.23 15.42
N THR A 1031 -20.10 3.79 15.90
CA THR A 1031 -21.37 3.84 15.13
C THR A 1031 -21.25 4.61 13.80
N TYR A 1032 -20.28 5.52 13.73
CA TYR A 1032 -19.88 6.30 12.55
C TYR A 1032 -19.11 5.53 11.47
N LEU A 1033 -18.72 4.27 11.70
CA LEU A 1033 -18.14 3.42 10.66
C LEU A 1033 -19.25 2.75 9.81
N ASN A 1034 -18.96 2.52 8.53
CA ASN A 1034 -19.81 1.65 7.68
C ASN A 1034 -19.95 0.26 8.34
N ASP A 1035 -18.79 -0.30 8.72
CA ASP A 1035 -18.62 -1.55 9.48
C ASP A 1035 -18.05 -1.22 10.88
N PRO A 1036 -18.91 -1.05 11.91
CA PRO A 1036 -18.51 -0.89 13.30
C PRO A 1036 -17.81 -2.13 13.85
N ALA A 1037 -16.98 -1.94 14.87
CA ALA A 1037 -16.38 -3.03 15.61
C ALA A 1037 -17.42 -4.09 16.02
N GLY A 1038 -17.10 -5.36 15.75
CA GLY A 1038 -17.94 -6.50 16.10
C GLY A 1038 -17.72 -6.92 17.55
N LEU A 1039 -16.46 -7.00 17.98
CA LEU A 1039 -16.12 -7.03 19.41
C LEU A 1039 -15.47 -5.72 19.82
N GLN A 1040 -15.80 -5.27 21.03
CA GLN A 1040 -15.00 -4.35 21.81
C GLN A 1040 -14.40 -5.11 23.01
N ILE A 1041 -13.14 -4.85 23.33
CA ILE A 1041 -12.39 -5.60 24.35
C ILE A 1041 -11.66 -4.65 25.30
N PHE A 1042 -11.99 -4.70 26.59
CA PHE A 1042 -11.43 -3.83 27.64
C PHE A 1042 -10.61 -4.61 28.68
N HIS A 1043 -9.39 -4.15 28.97
CA HIS A 1043 -8.54 -4.63 30.06
C HIS A 1043 -8.08 -3.47 30.96
N LEU A 1044 -8.21 -3.60 32.28
CA LEU A 1044 -7.70 -2.63 33.26
C LEU A 1044 -6.28 -3.00 33.70
N LEU A 1045 -5.28 -2.20 33.32
CA LEU A 1045 -3.88 -2.43 33.67
C LEU A 1045 -3.48 -1.81 35.03
N SER A 1046 -4.01 -0.64 35.37
CA SER A 1046 -3.84 -0.03 36.71
C SER A 1046 -4.96 0.97 37.03
N HIS A 1047 -5.23 1.17 38.33
CA HIS A 1047 -6.13 2.23 38.83
C HIS A 1047 -5.51 2.85 40.09
N GLU A 1048 -4.56 3.76 39.88
CA GLU A 1048 -3.70 4.32 40.93
C GLU A 1048 -4.36 5.51 41.63
N ASN A 1049 -4.38 5.50 42.98
CA ASN A 1049 -4.85 6.60 43.83
C ASN A 1049 -6.27 7.11 43.49
N GLY A 1050 -7.17 6.19 43.13
CA GLY A 1050 -8.46 6.50 42.51
C GLY A 1050 -9.65 5.72 43.05
N ARG A 1051 -10.86 6.17 42.70
CA ARG A 1051 -12.16 5.48 42.95
C ARG A 1051 -13.10 5.69 41.76
N GLY A 1052 -14.12 4.84 41.63
CA GLY A 1052 -15.06 4.86 40.50
C GLY A 1052 -14.49 4.17 39.25
N GLY A 1053 -15.07 4.42 38.08
CA GLY A 1053 -14.66 3.78 36.83
C GLY A 1053 -15.12 2.32 36.72
N THR A 1054 -16.23 2.01 37.37
CA THR A 1054 -16.99 0.76 37.27
C THR A 1054 -17.58 0.67 35.87
N THR A 1055 -17.52 -0.51 35.24
CA THR A 1055 -18.06 -0.74 33.89
C THR A 1055 -19.58 -0.97 33.99
N LEU A 1056 -20.33 -0.34 33.10
CA LEU A 1056 -21.74 -0.63 32.84
C LEU A 1056 -21.85 -1.54 31.62
N LEU A 1057 -22.76 -2.52 31.68
CA LEU A 1057 -23.20 -3.35 30.56
C LEU A 1057 -24.73 -3.36 30.52
N VAL A 1058 -25.32 -3.25 29.33
CA VAL A 1058 -26.78 -3.33 29.09
C VAL A 1058 -27.04 -4.14 27.83
N ASP A 1059 -27.86 -5.19 27.91
CA ASP A 1059 -28.31 -5.93 26.74
C ASP A 1059 -29.33 -5.10 25.94
N ALA A 1060 -28.87 -4.48 24.85
CA ALA A 1060 -29.73 -3.65 24.02
C ALA A 1060 -30.84 -4.46 23.35
N PHE A 1061 -30.67 -5.78 23.19
CA PHE A 1061 -31.72 -6.64 22.63
C PHE A 1061 -32.82 -6.92 23.66
N TYR A 1062 -32.47 -7.01 24.95
CA TYR A 1062 -33.44 -7.09 26.03
C TYR A 1062 -34.27 -5.80 26.13
N THR A 1063 -33.61 -4.64 26.20
CA THR A 1063 -34.31 -3.34 26.32
C THR A 1063 -35.13 -3.02 25.07
N ALA A 1064 -34.65 -3.39 23.88
CA ALA A 1064 -35.42 -3.29 22.64
C ALA A 1064 -36.62 -4.27 22.62
N SER A 1065 -36.53 -5.47 23.20
CA SER A 1065 -37.67 -6.39 23.33
C SER A 1065 -38.75 -5.86 24.27
N ILE A 1066 -38.36 -5.17 25.35
CA ILE A 1066 -39.30 -4.46 26.23
C ILE A 1066 -39.95 -3.31 25.47
N LEU A 1067 -39.18 -2.52 24.70
CA LEU A 1067 -39.74 -1.44 23.89
C LEU A 1067 -40.74 -1.95 22.85
N LEU A 1068 -40.45 -3.09 22.20
CA LEU A 1068 -41.39 -3.75 21.28
C LEU A 1068 -42.69 -4.17 21.99
N ALA A 1069 -42.60 -4.69 23.22
CA ALA A 1069 -43.78 -5.10 23.98
C ALA A 1069 -44.61 -3.92 24.53
N LEU A 1070 -43.96 -2.82 24.93
CA LEU A 1070 -44.63 -1.64 25.50
C LEU A 1070 -45.12 -0.64 24.44
N ASN A 1071 -44.36 -0.47 23.34
CA ASN A 1071 -44.66 0.47 22.27
C ASN A 1071 -44.08 0.00 20.91
N PRO A 1072 -44.80 -0.90 20.20
CA PRO A 1072 -44.39 -1.36 18.87
C PRO A 1072 -44.10 -0.24 17.87
N THR A 1073 -44.81 0.89 17.98
CA THR A 1073 -44.63 2.05 17.09
C THR A 1073 -43.26 2.72 17.33
N ALA A 1074 -42.86 2.91 18.59
CA ALA A 1074 -41.52 3.42 18.90
C ALA A 1074 -40.41 2.47 18.41
N TYR A 1075 -40.59 1.16 18.59
CA TYR A 1075 -39.67 0.17 18.03
C TYR A 1075 -39.57 0.27 16.51
N SER A 1076 -40.71 0.42 15.81
CA SER A 1076 -40.76 0.61 14.35
C SER A 1076 -39.97 1.84 13.90
N HIS A 1077 -40.16 3.00 14.54
CA HIS A 1077 -39.42 4.21 14.21
C HIS A 1077 -37.90 4.03 14.39
N LEU A 1078 -37.44 3.40 15.48
CA LEU A 1078 -36.02 3.10 15.69
C LEU A 1078 -35.45 2.05 14.72
N SER A 1079 -36.31 1.23 14.10
CA SER A 1079 -35.94 0.23 13.09
C SER A 1079 -35.95 0.76 11.65
N GLN A 1080 -36.56 1.92 11.41
CA GLN A 1080 -36.79 2.46 10.05
C GLN A 1080 -36.06 3.79 9.81
N LEU A 1081 -36.01 4.66 10.81
CA LEU A 1081 -35.44 5.99 10.68
C LEU A 1081 -33.91 5.95 10.84
N ARG A 1082 -33.20 6.28 9.77
CA ARG A 1082 -31.74 6.12 9.64
C ARG A 1082 -30.98 7.27 10.27
N ILE A 1083 -30.07 6.94 11.19
CA ILE A 1083 -29.36 7.91 12.02
C ILE A 1083 -27.95 8.15 11.46
N PRO A 1084 -27.61 9.39 11.09
CA PRO A 1084 -26.23 9.74 10.78
C PRO A 1084 -25.41 9.81 12.07
N HIS A 1085 -24.25 9.17 12.06
CA HIS A 1085 -23.26 9.22 13.13
C HIS A 1085 -21.93 9.76 12.57
N HIS A 1086 -21.13 10.44 13.38
CA HIS A 1086 -19.83 10.96 12.95
C HIS A 1086 -18.75 10.91 14.05
N ALA A 1087 -17.49 10.81 13.63
CA ALA A 1087 -16.33 11.11 14.46
C ALA A 1087 -15.48 12.19 13.78
N SER A 1088 -15.53 13.40 14.34
CA SER A 1088 -14.86 14.60 13.80
C SER A 1088 -14.00 15.35 14.83
N GLY A 1089 -13.83 14.81 16.04
CA GLY A 1089 -13.09 15.46 17.13
C GLY A 1089 -11.56 15.36 17.02
N THR A 1090 -11.04 14.39 16.27
CA THR A 1090 -9.59 14.22 16.08
C THR A 1090 -9.13 14.97 14.82
N PRO A 1091 -8.10 15.85 14.88
CA PRO A 1091 -7.65 16.63 13.74
C PRO A 1091 -7.31 15.79 12.51
N GLY A 1092 -7.87 16.16 11.35
CA GLY A 1092 -7.72 15.42 10.08
C GLY A 1092 -8.65 14.21 9.93
N VAL A 1093 -9.38 13.82 10.99
CA VAL A 1093 -10.38 12.75 10.96
C VAL A 1093 -11.78 13.36 10.84
N SER A 1094 -12.58 12.86 9.90
CA SER A 1094 -14.00 13.21 9.77
C SER A 1094 -14.76 12.01 9.20
N LEU A 1095 -14.95 10.99 10.04
CA LEU A 1095 -15.65 9.77 9.69
C LEU A 1095 -17.16 9.97 9.79
N ARG A 1096 -17.90 9.44 8.82
CA ARG A 1096 -19.37 9.32 8.76
C ARG A 1096 -19.68 8.13 7.86
N PRO A 1097 -20.71 7.31 8.12
CA PRO A 1097 -21.02 6.19 7.26
C PRO A 1097 -21.65 6.69 5.96
N VAL A 1098 -21.28 6.07 4.84
CA VAL A 1098 -21.77 6.40 3.48
C VAL A 1098 -23.27 6.16 3.37
N ILE A 1099 -23.77 5.13 4.05
CA ILE A 1099 -25.20 4.87 4.23
C ILE A 1099 -25.46 4.89 5.74
N SER A 1100 -26.23 5.86 6.19
CA SER A 1100 -26.67 5.94 7.59
C SER A 1100 -27.65 4.79 7.89
N GLN A 1101 -27.52 4.17 9.05
CA GLN A 1101 -28.27 2.96 9.46
C GLN A 1101 -29.33 3.33 10.52
N PRO A 1102 -30.43 2.58 10.66
CA PRO A 1102 -31.35 2.74 11.79
C PRO A 1102 -30.67 2.40 13.13
N THR A 1103 -31.31 2.77 14.24
CA THR A 1103 -30.86 2.38 15.59
C THR A 1103 -31.00 0.87 15.80
N PHE A 1104 -32.02 0.23 15.23
CA PHE A 1104 -32.22 -1.21 15.23
C PHE A 1104 -32.12 -1.75 13.80
N SER A 1105 -31.11 -2.59 13.53
CA SER A 1105 -30.93 -3.27 12.24
C SER A 1105 -31.18 -4.77 12.39
N HIS A 1106 -31.99 -5.31 11.49
CA HIS A 1106 -32.39 -6.72 11.47
C HIS A 1106 -31.64 -7.52 10.40
N ASP A 1107 -31.46 -8.82 10.64
CA ASP A 1107 -30.85 -9.76 9.68
C ASP A 1107 -31.83 -10.21 8.58
N GLU A 1108 -31.38 -11.11 7.69
CA GLU A 1108 -32.23 -11.75 6.67
C GLU A 1108 -33.31 -12.68 7.26
N ARG A 1109 -33.33 -12.84 8.59
CA ARG A 1109 -34.31 -13.61 9.36
C ARG A 1109 -35.29 -12.72 10.11
N GLY A 1110 -35.14 -11.39 10.03
CA GLY A 1110 -35.97 -10.43 10.75
C GLY A 1110 -35.70 -10.41 12.27
N GLN A 1111 -34.59 -11.00 12.73
CA GLN A 1111 -34.12 -10.87 14.11
C GLN A 1111 -33.32 -9.58 14.27
N LEU A 1112 -33.41 -8.95 15.44
CA LEU A 1112 -32.53 -7.85 15.78
C LEU A 1112 -31.09 -8.36 15.78
N ALA A 1113 -30.24 -7.77 14.95
CA ALA A 1113 -28.90 -8.28 14.64
C ALA A 1113 -27.79 -7.28 14.98
N GLN A 1114 -28.10 -5.98 14.92
CA GLN A 1114 -27.26 -4.89 15.41
C GLN A 1114 -28.14 -3.80 16.04
N VAL A 1115 -27.72 -3.29 17.19
CA VAL A 1115 -28.14 -1.98 17.70
C VAL A 1115 -27.00 -0.98 17.45
N ARG A 1116 -27.34 0.21 16.96
CA ARG A 1116 -26.43 1.37 16.91
C ARG A 1116 -27.00 2.45 17.83
N TRP A 1117 -26.42 2.55 19.02
CA TRP A 1117 -26.83 3.53 20.01
C TRP A 1117 -25.62 4.19 20.63
N ASN A 1118 -25.34 5.41 20.22
CA ASN A 1118 -24.32 6.27 20.79
C ASN A 1118 -24.83 7.71 20.63
N ASN A 1119 -24.89 8.46 21.72
CA ASN A 1119 -25.49 9.80 21.75
C ASN A 1119 -24.47 10.88 21.37
N GLU A 1120 -23.20 10.60 21.63
CA GLU A 1120 -22.02 11.44 21.46
C GLU A 1120 -21.56 11.42 20.00
N ASP A 1121 -21.62 10.24 19.35
CA ASP A 1121 -21.42 10.04 17.91
C ASP A 1121 -22.56 10.64 17.05
N ARG A 1122 -23.73 10.96 17.63
CA ARG A 1122 -24.96 11.18 16.86
C ARG A 1122 -24.95 12.54 16.13
N GLY A 1123 -24.95 12.48 14.81
CA GLY A 1123 -24.99 13.65 13.93
C GLY A 1123 -26.38 14.28 13.79
N ILE A 1124 -26.47 15.26 12.88
CA ILE A 1124 -27.70 16.03 12.61
C ILE A 1124 -28.74 15.14 11.92
N ILE A 1125 -29.83 14.84 12.62
CA ILE A 1125 -30.96 14.03 12.13
C ILE A 1125 -31.98 14.86 11.34
N GLY A 1126 -32.95 14.20 10.70
CA GLY A 1126 -34.10 14.84 10.04
C GLY A 1126 -33.94 15.09 8.53
N ASP A 1127 -32.79 14.76 7.95
CA ASP A 1127 -32.57 14.85 6.51
C ASP A 1127 -33.49 13.88 5.75
N GLY A 1128 -34.39 14.41 4.91
CA GLY A 1128 -35.42 13.65 4.20
C GLY A 1128 -36.61 13.15 5.05
N TRP A 1129 -36.74 13.58 6.31
CA TRP A 1129 -37.82 13.13 7.23
C TRP A 1129 -39.00 14.11 7.28
N SER A 1130 -40.18 13.64 7.70
CA SER A 1130 -41.32 14.53 8.02
C SER A 1130 -41.20 15.17 9.41
N ALA A 1131 -42.04 16.19 9.68
CA ALA A 1131 -42.12 16.82 10.99
C ALA A 1131 -42.72 15.88 12.06
N GLU A 1132 -43.56 14.93 11.66
CA GLU A 1132 -44.02 13.78 12.45
C GLU A 1132 -42.82 12.88 12.81
N ASP A 1133 -42.10 12.35 11.81
CA ASP A 1133 -40.96 11.42 12.01
C ASP A 1133 -39.92 11.95 12.99
N VAL A 1134 -39.53 13.24 12.87
CA VAL A 1134 -38.55 13.85 13.80
C VAL A 1134 -39.10 13.87 15.23
N ARG A 1135 -40.37 14.22 15.44
CA ARG A 1135 -40.98 14.23 16.78
C ARG A 1135 -41.13 12.82 17.34
N ASP A 1136 -41.55 11.87 16.52
CA ASP A 1136 -41.82 10.49 16.96
C ASP A 1136 -40.53 9.69 17.17
N TRP A 1137 -39.46 9.97 16.41
CA TRP A 1137 -38.12 9.51 16.73
C TRP A 1137 -37.65 10.02 18.10
N TYR A 1138 -37.78 11.32 18.40
CA TYR A 1138 -37.38 11.86 19.71
C TYR A 1138 -38.19 11.27 20.87
N LYS A 1139 -39.45 10.88 20.66
CA LYS A 1139 -40.23 10.12 21.66
C LYS A 1139 -39.69 8.69 21.83
N ALA A 1140 -39.47 7.99 20.73
CA ALA A 1140 -38.99 6.61 20.73
C ALA A 1140 -37.60 6.46 21.33
N ALA A 1141 -36.66 7.32 20.92
CA ALA A 1141 -35.30 7.41 21.45
C ALA A 1141 -35.30 7.67 22.96
N ARG A 1142 -36.16 8.56 23.46
CA ARG A 1142 -36.31 8.81 24.90
C ARG A 1142 -36.84 7.60 25.67
N GLN A 1143 -37.80 6.87 25.10
CA GLN A 1143 -38.32 5.65 25.74
C GLN A 1143 -37.25 4.54 25.77
N PHE A 1144 -36.47 4.38 24.71
CA PHE A 1144 -35.35 3.42 24.68
C PHE A 1144 -34.24 3.79 25.68
N GLU A 1145 -33.89 5.07 25.78
CA GLU A 1145 -32.94 5.59 26.77
C GLU A 1145 -33.43 5.34 28.22
N GLN A 1146 -34.71 5.60 28.50
CA GLN A 1146 -35.32 5.37 29.81
C GLN A 1146 -35.34 3.89 30.21
N LEU A 1147 -35.62 2.98 29.27
CA LEU A 1147 -35.56 1.53 29.53
C LEU A 1147 -34.12 1.07 29.77
N SER A 1148 -33.17 1.57 28.98
CA SER A 1148 -31.75 1.20 29.06
C SER A 1148 -31.03 1.77 30.29
N ARG A 1149 -31.66 2.72 30.99
CA ARG A 1149 -31.18 3.31 32.26
C ARG A 1149 -32.01 2.90 33.48
N SER A 1150 -32.67 1.75 33.40
CA SER A 1150 -33.46 1.19 34.51
C SER A 1150 -32.63 0.20 35.34
N GLU A 1151 -32.88 0.14 36.64
CA GLU A 1151 -32.16 -0.77 37.58
C GLU A 1151 -32.34 -2.26 37.24
N ASP A 1152 -33.38 -2.63 36.49
CA ASP A 1152 -33.58 -3.98 35.99
C ASP A 1152 -32.77 -4.26 34.70
N ALA A 1153 -32.33 -3.23 33.96
CA ALA A 1153 -31.53 -3.37 32.74
C ALA A 1153 -30.02 -3.18 32.95
N GLU A 1154 -29.60 -2.29 33.86
CA GLU A 1154 -28.18 -1.95 34.08
C GLU A 1154 -27.43 -3.03 34.88
N TYR A 1155 -26.44 -3.68 34.27
CA TYR A 1155 -25.46 -4.52 34.98
C TYR A 1155 -24.15 -3.75 35.21
N TRP A 1156 -23.83 -3.50 36.48
CA TRP A 1156 -22.61 -2.81 36.89
C TRP A 1156 -21.54 -3.79 37.39
N ALA A 1157 -20.37 -3.78 36.77
CA ALA A 1157 -19.25 -4.69 37.06
C ALA A 1157 -17.93 -3.91 37.28
N GLN A 1158 -17.24 -4.18 38.39
CA GLN A 1158 -15.95 -3.54 38.68
C GLN A 1158 -14.80 -4.37 38.13
N LEU A 1159 -14.09 -3.84 37.11
CA LEU A 1159 -12.82 -4.40 36.68
C LEU A 1159 -11.71 -4.07 37.70
N THR A 1160 -10.74 -4.97 37.83
CA THR A 1160 -9.61 -4.88 38.79
C THR A 1160 -8.28 -5.17 38.08
N PRO A 1161 -7.17 -4.49 38.47
CA PRO A 1161 -5.84 -4.85 38.01
C PRO A 1161 -5.31 -6.09 38.74
N GLY A 1162 -4.71 -7.02 38.01
CA GLY A 1162 -3.98 -8.15 38.58
C GLY A 1162 -2.70 -7.76 39.32
N THR A 1163 -2.79 -7.61 40.64
CA THR A 1163 -1.74 -7.91 41.64
C THR A 1163 -2.40 -8.01 43.02
N VAL A 1164 -2.35 -9.19 43.65
CA VAL A 1164 -2.80 -9.38 45.05
C VAL A 1164 -1.58 -9.42 45.95
N VAL A 1165 -1.26 -8.30 46.61
CA VAL A 1165 -0.21 -8.21 47.64
C VAL A 1165 -0.64 -7.19 48.70
N GLY A 1166 -0.61 -7.58 49.99
CA GLY A 1166 -0.56 -6.64 51.12
C GLY A 1166 -1.91 -6.21 51.72
N GLU A 1167 -2.35 -6.94 52.74
CA GLU A 1167 -3.00 -6.44 53.96
C GLU A 1167 -3.76 -5.07 53.90
N PHE A 1168 -5.05 -5.08 53.52
CA PHE A 1168 -6.16 -4.32 54.19
C PHE A 1168 -7.53 -4.57 53.52
N ALA A 1169 -7.87 -5.83 53.24
CA ALA A 1169 -9.16 -6.21 52.63
C ALA A 1169 -10.27 -6.40 53.68
N SER A 1170 -10.80 -5.30 54.22
CA SER A 1170 -11.89 -5.34 55.21
C SER A 1170 -13.26 -5.64 54.56
N SER A 1171 -13.58 -6.93 54.43
CA SER A 1171 -14.92 -7.53 54.23
C SER A 1171 -15.74 -7.19 52.96
N ALA A 1172 -16.35 -8.24 52.40
CA ALA A 1172 -17.54 -8.23 51.54
C ALA A 1172 -17.40 -7.82 50.05
N TRP A 1173 -16.40 -8.36 49.34
CA TRP A 1173 -16.48 -8.58 47.87
C TRP A 1173 -16.01 -10.00 47.52
N PRO A 1174 -16.64 -10.71 46.55
CA PRO A 1174 -16.23 -12.06 46.16
C PRO A 1174 -14.92 -12.05 45.34
N GLU A 1175 -14.22 -13.18 45.32
CA GLU A 1175 -12.87 -13.33 44.74
C GLU A 1175 -12.81 -13.25 43.19
N SER A 1176 -13.96 -13.00 42.54
CA SER A 1176 -14.17 -13.07 41.09
C SER A 1176 -13.86 -11.75 40.36
N ALA A 1177 -12.65 -11.21 40.52
CA ALA A 1177 -12.25 -9.99 39.81
C ALA A 1177 -10.74 -9.97 39.48
N LEU A 1178 -10.38 -10.28 38.22
CA LEU A 1178 -9.05 -10.08 37.62
C LEU A 1178 -9.18 -10.19 36.09
N THR A 1179 -9.83 -9.20 35.47
CA THR A 1179 -10.76 -9.48 34.37
C THR A 1179 -10.58 -8.62 33.11
N ILE A 1180 -10.57 -9.26 31.95
CA ILE A 1180 -10.87 -8.65 30.63
C ILE A 1180 -12.35 -8.81 30.30
N ALA A 1181 -12.97 -7.77 29.75
CA ALA A 1181 -14.31 -7.83 29.18
C ALA A 1181 -14.23 -7.95 27.65
N VAL A 1182 -14.87 -8.98 27.08
CA VAL A 1182 -15.06 -9.18 25.63
C VAL A 1182 -16.55 -8.99 25.33
N ILE A 1183 -16.92 -8.04 24.47
CA ILE A 1183 -18.30 -7.55 24.31
C ILE A 1183 -18.70 -7.61 22.82
N ASP A 1184 -19.82 -8.23 22.46
CA ASP A 1184 -20.47 -8.09 21.14
C ASP A 1184 -21.03 -6.67 21.04
N ASN A 1185 -20.23 -5.76 20.50
CA ASN A 1185 -20.50 -4.32 20.38
C ASN A 1185 -21.69 -4.01 19.44
N TRP A 1186 -22.21 -5.02 18.73
CA TRP A 1186 -23.47 -4.91 17.98
C TRP A 1186 -24.71 -5.21 18.85
N ARG A 1187 -24.55 -5.70 20.10
CA ARG A 1187 -25.65 -6.12 20.99
C ARG A 1187 -25.60 -5.47 22.37
N VAL A 1188 -24.46 -5.55 23.06
CA VAL A 1188 -24.34 -5.07 24.44
C VAL A 1188 -23.82 -3.65 24.41
N MET A 1189 -24.61 -2.72 24.91
CA MET A 1189 -24.15 -1.36 25.17
C MET A 1189 -23.29 -1.37 26.43
N HIS A 1190 -22.17 -0.67 26.40
CA HIS A 1190 -21.28 -0.50 27.55
C HIS A 1190 -21.19 0.96 27.98
N GLY A 1191 -20.71 1.20 29.20
CA GLY A 1191 -20.52 2.53 29.74
C GLY A 1191 -19.62 2.50 30.97
N ARG A 1192 -19.55 3.60 31.72
CA ARG A 1192 -18.82 3.64 32.99
C ARG A 1192 -19.31 4.71 33.95
N SER A 1193 -19.08 4.50 35.23
CA SER A 1193 -19.14 5.57 36.23
C SER A 1193 -17.95 6.52 36.06
N SER A 1194 -18.12 7.78 36.47
CA SER A 1194 -17.02 8.74 36.56
C SER A 1194 -15.96 8.24 37.55
N PHE A 1195 -14.72 8.71 37.41
CA PHE A 1195 -13.62 8.24 38.25
C PHE A 1195 -12.62 9.33 38.63
N THR A 1196 -11.86 9.03 39.67
CA THR A 1196 -10.71 9.80 40.13
C THR A 1196 -9.44 8.95 40.10
N GLY A 1197 -8.27 9.58 40.19
CA GLY A 1197 -6.97 8.91 40.10
C GLY A 1197 -6.57 8.57 38.67
N LYS A 1198 -5.49 7.78 38.52
CA LYS A 1198 -4.89 7.42 37.23
C LYS A 1198 -5.31 6.01 36.83
N ARG A 1199 -6.28 5.92 35.91
CA ARG A 1199 -6.81 4.69 35.33
C ARG A 1199 -6.12 4.41 34.00
N ARG A 1200 -5.47 3.25 33.85
CA ARG A 1200 -4.84 2.80 32.60
C ARG A 1200 -5.61 1.61 32.03
N MET A 1201 -6.15 1.78 30.83
CA MET A 1201 -6.88 0.75 30.09
C MET A 1201 -6.11 0.36 28.84
N CYS A 1202 -6.18 -0.90 28.43
CA CYS A 1202 -5.76 -1.32 27.09
C CYS A 1202 -6.76 -2.29 26.45
N GLY A 1203 -6.68 -2.45 25.14
CA GLY A 1203 -7.68 -3.21 24.39
C GLY A 1203 -7.62 -2.98 22.89
N ALA A 1204 -8.59 -3.56 22.18
CA ALA A 1204 -8.71 -3.48 20.73
C ALA A 1204 -10.12 -3.85 20.26
N TYR A 1205 -10.43 -3.44 19.03
CA TYR A 1205 -11.61 -3.88 18.30
C TYR A 1205 -11.31 -5.16 17.49
N VAL A 1206 -12.32 -6.00 17.26
CA VAL A 1206 -12.27 -7.15 16.33
C VAL A 1206 -13.42 -7.04 15.32
N SER A 1207 -13.22 -7.46 14.07
CA SER A 1207 -14.28 -7.43 13.06
C SER A 1207 -15.43 -8.38 13.42
N ALA A 1208 -16.65 -8.00 13.06
CA ALA A 1208 -17.84 -8.81 13.22
C ALA A 1208 -17.77 -10.12 12.43
N ASP A 1209 -17.14 -10.10 11.25
CA ASP A 1209 -16.96 -11.27 10.42
C ASP A 1209 -15.87 -12.19 10.97
N ASP A 1210 -14.74 -11.65 11.44
CA ASP A 1210 -13.62 -12.42 11.99
C ASP A 1210 -14.06 -13.30 13.17
N TRP A 1211 -14.70 -12.71 14.19
CA TRP A 1211 -15.07 -13.46 15.39
C TRP A 1211 -16.18 -14.47 15.13
N ARG A 1212 -17.16 -14.13 14.29
CA ARG A 1212 -18.26 -15.04 13.92
C ARG A 1212 -17.78 -16.16 12.98
N SER A 1213 -16.78 -15.90 12.14
CA SER A 1213 -16.06 -16.93 11.38
C SER A 1213 -15.30 -17.88 12.30
N ARG A 1214 -14.50 -17.35 13.25
CA ARG A 1214 -13.77 -18.15 14.24
C ARG A 1214 -14.71 -19.00 15.10
N TRP A 1215 -15.83 -18.43 15.55
CA TRP A 1215 -16.86 -19.15 16.31
C TRP A 1215 -17.49 -20.29 15.51
N ARG A 1216 -17.97 -20.04 14.27
CA ARG A 1216 -18.55 -21.07 13.40
C ARG A 1216 -17.54 -22.18 13.08
N SER A 1217 -16.29 -21.82 12.79
CA SER A 1217 -15.21 -22.75 12.50
C SER A 1217 -14.91 -23.68 13.69
N LEU A 1218 -14.75 -23.12 14.89
CA LEU A 1218 -14.53 -23.90 16.11
C LEU A 1218 -15.76 -24.73 16.50
N GLN A 1219 -16.96 -24.18 16.35
CA GLN A 1219 -18.22 -24.88 16.60
C GLN A 1219 -18.36 -26.10 15.68
N SER A 1220 -18.01 -25.98 14.39
CA SER A 1220 -17.96 -27.10 13.45
C SER A 1220 -16.91 -28.13 13.87
N ARG A 1221 -15.67 -27.70 14.16
CA ARG A 1221 -14.54 -28.56 14.57
C ARG A 1221 -14.86 -29.43 15.77
N PHE A 1222 -15.57 -28.90 16.76
CA PHE A 1222 -15.83 -29.59 18.03
C PHE A 1222 -17.26 -30.14 18.18
N ARG A 1223 -18.11 -30.08 17.14
CA ARG A 1223 -19.47 -30.64 17.22
C ARG A 1223 -19.42 -32.17 17.20
N PRO A 1224 -19.98 -32.87 18.19
CA PRO A 1224 -20.02 -34.33 18.17
C PRO A 1224 -20.91 -34.84 17.03
N GLY A 1225 -20.33 -35.59 16.09
CA GLY A 1225 -21.07 -36.36 15.08
C GLY A 1225 -21.35 -35.67 13.75
N GLN A 1226 -20.79 -34.49 13.48
CA GLN A 1226 -20.89 -33.83 12.15
C GLN A 1226 -19.57 -33.95 11.39
N SER A 1227 -19.62 -34.43 10.15
CA SER A 1227 -18.51 -34.35 9.19
C SER A 1227 -18.51 -33.02 8.44
N ASP A 1228 -17.39 -32.63 7.83
CA ASP A 1228 -17.32 -31.51 6.87
C ASP A 1228 -18.15 -31.81 5.60
N ASP A 1229 -19.48 -31.68 5.70
CA ASP A 1229 -20.37 -31.88 4.58
C ASP A 1229 -20.35 -30.67 3.63
N ILE A 1230 -20.12 -30.94 2.34
CA ILE A 1230 -20.12 -29.96 1.25
C ILE A 1230 -21.45 -29.22 1.11
N TRP A 1231 -22.54 -29.77 1.68
CA TRP A 1231 -23.89 -29.24 1.66
C TRP A 1231 -24.21 -28.24 2.78
N ASP A 1232 -23.41 -28.21 3.85
CA ASP A 1232 -23.46 -27.17 4.90
C ASP A 1232 -22.73 -25.87 4.48
N ILE A 1233 -22.09 -25.84 3.31
CA ILE A 1233 -21.31 -24.69 2.83
C ILE A 1233 -22.23 -23.57 2.28
N GLY A 1234 -22.24 -22.44 2.98
CA GLY A 1234 -22.91 -21.20 2.58
C GLY A 1234 -24.20 -20.89 3.35
N TRP A 1235 -24.30 -21.32 4.61
CA TRP A 1235 -25.47 -21.18 5.50
C TRP A 1235 -25.18 -20.39 6.78
#